data_AF-A0A663M8A8-F1
#
_entry.id   AF-A0A663M8A8-F1
#
_cell.length_a   1.000
_cell.length_b   1.000
_cell.length_c   1.000
_cell.angle_alpha   90.00
_cell.angle_beta   90.00
_cell.angle_gamma   90.00
#
_symmetry.space_group_name_H-M   'P 1'
#
loop_
_entity.id
_entity.type
_entity.pdbx_description
1 polymer ?
#
loop_
_entity_poly.entity_id
_entity_poly.type
_entity_poly.pdbx_seq_one_letter_code
_entity_poly.pdbx_strand_id
1 'polypeptide(L)'
;QWIKPIKAQMFLEEFNRRAEDISYENSLASWNYNTNITEETARKMNEAGAKWSTFYEEASRNASSFPLASIQDALTSGFLTDCVASNLQLSTVLNTMSTIYSTGTVCKITDPSECLVLEPGLDTIMANSTDYHERLWAWEGWRADVGRMMRPLYEEYVELKNEVAKLNSYSDYGDYWRANYEANYPEEYKYSRDQLVEDVEKTFEQIKPLYQQLHAYVRHRLEQVYGPELISSTGCLPAHLLGDMWGRFWTNLYALTVPYPAKPNIDVTSAMVQKKWDAMKIFKAAEAFFTSIGLDKMTEGFWNNSMLTEPTDNRKVVCHPTAWDLGKNDYRIKMCTKVTMDDFLTAHHEMGHIEYDMAYSVQPFLLRDGANEGFHEAVGEIMSLSAATPQHLKSLDLLEPTFQEDEETEINFLLKQALTIVGTMPFTYMLEKWRWMVFRGEITKQEWTKQWWEMKRAIVGVVEPVPHDETYCDPAVLFHVANDYSFIRYYTRTIYQFQFQEALCKAANHTGPLHTCDITDSKAAGQSLRQLLELGKSKPWTQALESVTGEKYMNAAPLLHYFEPLYKWLQKNNSGRYVGWKTDWAPYSGNAIKVRISLKSALGNQAYKWDESELFLFKSSIAYAMRKYFAEMKQKEVNFQITDIHVGEQTQRVSFYLTVSMPGNISDTVPKADVEDAIRMSRGRINEAFRLDDNTLEFVGILPTLATPYEPPVTIWLIVFGVVISLVVIGIIVLIITGQRDRSNCDEVNPYDEEGKSNMGFEPSEETQTSF
;
A
#
# COMPACT_ATOMS: atom_id res chain seq x y z
N GLN A 1 0.78 -18.99 -51.93
CA GLN A 1 0.36 -18.09 -50.84
C GLN A 1 -0.86 -18.60 -50.06
N TRP A 2 -1.82 -19.32 -50.68
CA TRP A 2 -3.06 -19.81 -50.03
C TRP A 2 -2.93 -21.03 -49.09
N ILE A 3 -1.83 -21.79 -49.12
CA ILE A 3 -1.67 -23.03 -48.31
C ILE A 3 -1.41 -22.72 -46.82
N LYS A 4 -0.82 -21.57 -46.49
CA LYS A 4 -0.44 -21.22 -45.11
C LYS A 4 -1.65 -20.81 -44.23
N PRO A 5 -2.59 -19.97 -44.70
CA PRO A 5 -3.80 -19.64 -43.95
C PRO A 5 -4.68 -20.86 -43.64
N ILE A 6 -4.83 -21.78 -44.60
CA ILE A 6 -5.62 -23.02 -44.41
C ILE A 6 -4.99 -23.90 -43.32
N LYS A 7 -3.66 -24.03 -43.29
CA LYS A 7 -2.97 -24.80 -42.24
C LYS A 7 -3.11 -24.18 -40.85
N ALA A 8 -3.11 -22.85 -40.74
CA ALA A 8 -3.32 -22.16 -39.47
C ALA A 8 -4.75 -22.36 -38.96
N GLN A 9 -5.75 -22.29 -39.86
CA GLN A 9 -7.14 -22.56 -39.52
C GLN A 9 -7.35 -24.01 -39.06
N MET A 10 -6.81 -24.99 -39.78
CA MET A 10 -6.87 -26.40 -39.37
C MET A 10 -6.18 -26.65 -38.02
N PHE A 11 -5.06 -25.95 -37.76
CA PHE A 11 -4.38 -26.01 -36.46
C PHE A 11 -5.27 -25.48 -35.34
N LEU A 12 -5.92 -24.32 -35.54
CA LEU A 12 -6.83 -23.74 -34.55
C LEU A 12 -8.07 -24.60 -34.30
N GLU A 13 -8.64 -25.21 -35.35
CA GLU A 13 -9.79 -26.13 -35.21
C GLU A 13 -9.42 -27.35 -34.33
N GLU A 14 -8.26 -27.95 -34.57
CA GLU A 14 -7.77 -29.07 -33.77
C GLU A 14 -7.34 -28.63 -32.35
N PHE A 15 -6.74 -27.44 -32.22
CA PHE A 15 -6.44 -26.84 -30.92
C PHE A 15 -7.72 -26.67 -30.10
N ASN A 16 -8.74 -25.99 -30.65
CA ASN A 16 -10.01 -25.73 -29.96
C ASN A 16 -10.64 -27.02 -29.45
N ARG A 17 -10.69 -28.06 -30.30
CA ARG A 17 -11.25 -29.37 -29.95
C ARG A 17 -10.51 -30.02 -28.77
N ARG A 18 -9.17 -30.04 -28.81
CA ARG A 18 -8.36 -30.65 -27.74
C ARG A 18 -8.32 -29.79 -26.47
N ALA A 19 -8.26 -28.47 -26.63
CA ALA A 19 -8.19 -27.51 -25.53
C ALA A 19 -9.44 -27.58 -24.68
N GLU A 20 -10.62 -27.67 -25.29
CA GLU A 20 -11.90 -27.76 -24.57
C GLU A 20 -11.97 -29.02 -23.67
N ASP A 21 -11.47 -30.17 -24.14
CA ASP A 21 -11.41 -31.40 -23.33
C ASP A 21 -10.41 -31.30 -22.18
N ILE A 22 -9.17 -30.87 -22.46
CA ILE A 22 -8.08 -30.85 -21.48
C ILE A 22 -8.30 -29.73 -20.44
N SER A 23 -8.80 -28.56 -20.88
CA SER A 23 -9.15 -27.46 -19.99
C SER A 23 -10.29 -27.86 -19.06
N TYR A 24 -11.33 -28.54 -19.56
CA TYR A 24 -12.44 -29.02 -18.72
C TYR A 24 -11.96 -29.99 -17.63
N GLU A 25 -11.07 -30.94 -17.96
CA GLU A 25 -10.47 -31.83 -16.95
C GLU A 25 -9.68 -31.04 -15.89
N ASN A 26 -8.91 -30.02 -16.31
CA ASN A 26 -8.15 -29.16 -15.42
C ASN A 26 -9.06 -28.32 -14.49
N SER A 27 -10.06 -27.64 -15.07
CA SER A 27 -11.04 -26.84 -14.33
C SER A 27 -11.85 -27.68 -13.35
N LEU A 28 -12.26 -28.90 -13.74
CA LEU A 28 -12.96 -29.83 -12.85
C LEU A 28 -12.07 -30.32 -11.69
N ALA A 29 -10.79 -30.61 -11.94
CA ALA A 29 -9.85 -30.97 -10.89
C ALA A 29 -9.61 -29.81 -9.91
N SER A 30 -9.50 -28.58 -10.43
CA SER A 30 -9.39 -27.36 -9.63
C SER A 30 -10.66 -27.08 -8.81
N TRP A 31 -11.84 -27.25 -9.42
CA TRP A 31 -13.12 -27.16 -8.72
C TRP A 31 -13.20 -28.13 -7.53
N ASN A 32 -12.81 -29.39 -7.75
CA ASN A 32 -12.83 -30.42 -6.71
C ASN A 32 -11.88 -30.08 -5.55
N TYR A 33 -10.72 -29.47 -5.82
CA TYR A 33 -9.83 -29.00 -4.77
C TYR A 33 -10.45 -27.83 -3.99
N ASN A 34 -10.96 -26.82 -4.69
CA ASN A 34 -11.52 -25.62 -4.07
C ASN A 34 -12.79 -25.88 -3.25
N THR A 35 -13.52 -26.96 -3.56
CA THR A 35 -14.74 -27.39 -2.85
C THR A 35 -14.52 -28.58 -1.91
N ASN A 36 -13.30 -29.12 -1.86
CA ASN A 36 -12.87 -30.17 -0.93
C ASN A 36 -11.33 -30.23 -0.84
N ILE A 37 -10.75 -29.46 0.08
CA ILE A 37 -9.31 -29.31 0.24
C ILE A 37 -8.73 -30.53 0.94
N THR A 38 -7.99 -31.35 0.20
CA THR A 38 -7.26 -32.53 0.70
C THR A 38 -5.93 -32.69 -0.07
N GLU A 39 -4.99 -33.48 0.45
CA GLU A 39 -3.77 -33.80 -0.29
C GLU A 39 -4.06 -34.52 -1.63
N GLU A 40 -5.10 -35.36 -1.66
CA GLU A 40 -5.49 -36.09 -2.87
C GLU A 40 -6.03 -35.16 -3.96
N THR A 41 -6.93 -34.24 -3.58
CA THR A 41 -7.49 -33.26 -4.52
C THR A 41 -6.43 -32.27 -5.00
N ALA A 42 -5.49 -31.87 -4.13
CA ALA A 42 -4.34 -31.06 -4.51
C ALA A 42 -3.45 -31.76 -5.55
N ARG A 43 -3.13 -33.05 -5.32
CA ARG A 43 -2.34 -33.85 -6.29
C ARG A 43 -3.05 -33.98 -7.63
N LYS A 44 -4.36 -34.28 -7.64
CA LYS A 44 -5.15 -34.40 -8.88
C LYS A 44 -5.23 -33.08 -9.65
N MET A 45 -5.40 -31.95 -8.95
CA MET A 45 -5.36 -30.62 -9.54
C MET A 45 -3.99 -30.35 -10.20
N ASN A 46 -2.89 -30.65 -9.51
CA ASN A 46 -1.54 -30.46 -10.05
C ASN A 46 -1.26 -31.35 -11.27
N GLU A 47 -1.72 -32.60 -11.28
CA GLU A 47 -1.59 -33.51 -12.42
C GLU A 47 -2.36 -33.01 -13.65
N ALA A 48 -3.59 -32.55 -13.47
CA ALA A 48 -4.40 -31.98 -14.54
C ALA A 48 -3.83 -30.65 -15.05
N GLY A 49 -3.35 -29.80 -14.14
CA GLY A 49 -2.67 -28.55 -14.48
C GLY A 49 -1.40 -28.78 -15.29
N ALA A 50 -0.55 -29.74 -14.90
CA ALA A 50 0.65 -30.09 -15.66
C ALA A 50 0.33 -30.60 -17.07
N LYS A 51 -0.75 -31.39 -17.22
CA LYS A 51 -1.23 -31.86 -18.53
C LYS A 51 -1.70 -30.69 -19.40
N TRP A 52 -2.45 -29.74 -18.83
CA TRP A 52 -2.86 -28.51 -19.51
C TRP A 52 -1.66 -27.67 -19.96
N SER A 53 -0.73 -27.38 -19.05
CA SER A 53 0.47 -26.60 -19.36
C SER A 53 1.31 -27.24 -20.47
N THR A 54 1.53 -28.56 -20.40
CA THR A 54 2.29 -29.29 -21.43
C THR A 54 1.60 -29.19 -22.80
N PHE A 55 0.28 -29.40 -22.85
CA PHE A 55 -0.49 -29.26 -24.09
C PHE A 55 -0.40 -27.83 -24.65
N TYR A 56 -0.55 -26.82 -23.81
CA TYR A 56 -0.52 -25.42 -24.21
C TYR A 56 0.87 -25.00 -24.71
N GLU A 57 1.94 -25.48 -24.06
CA GLU A 57 3.32 -25.27 -24.53
C GLU A 57 3.59 -25.91 -25.90
N GLU A 58 3.15 -27.15 -26.12
CA GLU A 58 3.27 -27.82 -27.42
C GLU A 58 2.50 -27.06 -28.50
N ALA A 59 1.27 -26.62 -28.18
CA ALA A 59 0.45 -25.82 -29.07
C ALA A 59 1.14 -24.50 -29.41
N SER A 60 1.67 -23.78 -28.41
CA SER A 60 2.37 -22.51 -28.57
C SER A 60 3.65 -22.65 -29.43
N ARG A 61 4.45 -23.70 -29.21
CA ARG A 61 5.62 -23.99 -30.06
C ARG A 61 5.23 -24.26 -31.51
N ASN A 62 4.17 -25.05 -31.74
CA ASN A 62 3.67 -25.32 -33.08
C ASN A 62 3.10 -24.06 -33.75
N ALA A 63 2.41 -23.24 -32.97
CA ALA A 63 1.86 -21.94 -33.36
C ALA A 63 2.93 -20.96 -33.85
N SER A 64 4.08 -20.90 -33.17
CA SER A 64 5.20 -20.01 -33.54
C SER A 64 5.77 -20.24 -34.96
N SER A 65 5.47 -21.40 -35.58
CA SER A 65 5.88 -21.71 -36.95
C SER A 65 5.04 -20.99 -38.03
N PHE A 66 3.91 -20.38 -37.66
CA PHE A 66 3.04 -19.65 -38.58
C PHE A 66 3.43 -18.16 -38.63
N PRO A 67 3.78 -17.60 -39.81
CA PRO A 67 4.10 -16.18 -39.91
C PRO A 67 2.85 -15.31 -39.73
N LEU A 68 2.81 -14.51 -38.66
CA LEU A 68 1.72 -13.59 -38.32
C LEU A 68 1.31 -12.68 -39.49
N ALA A 69 2.29 -12.14 -40.21
CA ALA A 69 2.09 -11.27 -41.37
C ALA A 69 1.34 -11.93 -42.55
N SER A 70 1.17 -13.25 -42.53
CA SER A 70 0.46 -14.02 -43.57
C SER A 70 -0.96 -14.44 -43.17
N ILE A 71 -1.40 -14.05 -41.97
CA ILE A 71 -2.71 -14.35 -41.41
C ILE A 71 -3.53 -13.06 -41.46
N GLN A 72 -4.54 -13.04 -42.32
CA GLN A 72 -5.38 -11.85 -42.56
C GLN A 72 -6.30 -11.53 -41.35
N ASP A 73 -6.50 -12.50 -40.47
CA ASP A 73 -7.35 -12.41 -39.29
C ASP A 73 -6.53 -12.06 -38.04
N ALA A 74 -6.75 -10.86 -37.51
CA ALA A 74 -6.01 -10.32 -36.36
C ALA A 74 -6.20 -11.16 -35.08
N LEU A 75 -7.34 -11.83 -34.94
CA LEU A 75 -7.65 -12.70 -33.80
C LEU A 75 -6.72 -13.91 -33.78
N THR A 76 -6.51 -14.53 -34.94
CA THR A 76 -5.59 -15.66 -35.10
C THR A 76 -4.12 -15.25 -34.84
N SER A 77 -3.75 -13.99 -35.06
CA SER A 77 -2.37 -13.49 -34.87
C SER A 77 -1.97 -13.29 -33.41
N GLY A 78 -2.88 -12.86 -32.53
CA GLY A 78 -2.57 -12.56 -31.12
C GLY A 78 -2.33 -13.80 -30.25
N PHE A 79 -2.83 -14.96 -30.66
CA PHE A 79 -2.66 -16.23 -29.92
C PHE A 79 -1.37 -16.97 -30.23
N LEU A 80 -0.76 -16.67 -31.38
CA LEU A 80 0.47 -17.35 -31.83
C LEU A 80 1.73 -16.74 -31.19
N THR A 81 1.60 -15.70 -30.37
CA THR A 81 2.70 -14.92 -29.77
C THR A 81 3.02 -15.29 -28.31
N ASP A 82 2.11 -15.91 -27.56
CA ASP A 82 2.36 -16.26 -26.15
C ASP A 82 3.11 -17.59 -26.02
N CYS A 83 4.44 -17.52 -26.02
CA CYS A 83 5.32 -18.62 -25.64
C CYS A 83 5.62 -18.53 -24.13
N VAL A 84 4.81 -19.19 -23.30
CA VAL A 84 5.15 -19.33 -21.89
C VAL A 84 6.25 -20.40 -21.78
N ALA A 85 7.48 -19.96 -21.56
CA ALA A 85 8.56 -20.87 -21.18
C ALA A 85 8.31 -21.36 -19.74
N SER A 86 8.17 -22.67 -19.55
CA SER A 86 8.09 -23.27 -18.22
C SER A 86 9.39 -23.02 -17.44
N ASN A 87 9.26 -22.40 -16.27
CA ASN A 87 10.35 -22.17 -15.33
C ASN A 87 9.96 -22.76 -13.97
N LEU A 88 10.54 -23.90 -13.64
CA LEU A 88 10.27 -24.64 -12.39
C LEU A 88 10.55 -23.80 -11.13
N GLN A 89 11.55 -22.92 -11.20
CA GLN A 89 11.91 -22.03 -10.09
C GLN A 89 10.81 -20.99 -9.86
N LEU A 90 10.31 -20.38 -10.93
CA LEU A 90 9.17 -19.44 -10.86
C LEU A 90 7.92 -20.09 -10.25
N SER A 91 7.58 -21.31 -10.70
CA SER A 91 6.44 -22.06 -10.12
C SER A 91 6.62 -22.35 -8.63
N THR A 92 7.85 -22.65 -8.19
CA THR A 92 8.16 -22.89 -6.79
C THR A 92 7.99 -21.62 -5.95
N VAL A 93 8.50 -20.49 -6.44
CA VAL A 93 8.36 -19.18 -5.77
C VAL A 93 6.88 -18.78 -5.64
N LEU A 94 6.10 -18.88 -6.71
CA LEU A 94 4.66 -18.58 -6.72
C LEU A 94 3.88 -19.44 -5.72
N ASN A 95 4.09 -20.76 -5.74
CA ASN A 95 3.43 -21.68 -4.81
C ASN A 95 3.81 -21.38 -3.35
N THR A 96 5.07 -21.02 -3.11
CA THR A 96 5.55 -20.67 -1.77
C THR A 96 4.91 -19.38 -1.26
N MET A 97 4.86 -18.32 -2.08
CA MET A 97 4.16 -17.07 -1.72
C MET A 97 2.67 -17.32 -1.46
N SER A 98 1.98 -18.04 -2.34
CA SER A 98 0.56 -18.39 -2.17
C SER A 98 0.30 -19.16 -0.86
N THR A 99 1.18 -20.12 -0.53
CA THR A 99 1.09 -20.90 0.71
C THR A 99 1.30 -20.02 1.94
N ILE A 100 2.37 -19.21 1.97
CA ILE A 100 2.66 -18.31 3.09
C ILE A 100 1.49 -17.34 3.32
N TYR A 101 0.89 -16.79 2.25
CA TYR A 101 -0.27 -15.91 2.37
C TYR A 101 -1.47 -16.63 3.00
N SER A 102 -1.72 -17.87 2.60
CA SER A 102 -2.92 -18.61 3.01
C SER A 102 -2.79 -19.27 4.40
N THR A 103 -1.58 -19.59 4.83
CA THR A 103 -1.32 -20.31 6.10
C THR A 103 -0.58 -19.48 7.13
N GLY A 104 -0.17 -18.27 6.80
CA GLY A 104 0.50 -17.35 7.72
C GLY A 104 -0.36 -17.06 8.93
N THR A 105 0.27 -16.93 10.10
CA THR A 105 -0.40 -16.67 11.37
C THR A 105 0.29 -15.58 12.15
N VAL A 106 -0.49 -14.80 12.91
CA VAL A 106 0.00 -13.80 13.86
C VAL A 106 -0.45 -14.21 15.26
N CYS A 107 0.50 -14.31 16.19
CA CYS A 107 0.21 -14.76 17.56
C CYS A 107 0.07 -13.57 18.52
N LYS A 108 -0.85 -13.68 19.48
CA LYS A 108 -0.98 -12.68 20.54
C LYS A 108 0.25 -12.71 21.45
N ILE A 109 0.66 -11.54 21.91
CA ILE A 109 1.87 -11.41 22.73
C ILE A 109 1.62 -11.88 24.16
N THR A 110 0.41 -11.64 24.68
CA THR A 110 -0.01 -12.07 26.02
C THR A 110 -0.21 -13.58 26.11
N ASP A 111 -0.51 -14.24 25.01
CA ASP A 111 -0.67 -15.69 24.92
C ASP A 111 -0.14 -16.18 23.56
N PRO A 112 1.15 -16.59 23.49
CA PRO A 112 1.76 -17.08 22.27
C PRO A 112 1.13 -18.36 21.70
N SER A 113 0.22 -19.01 22.43
CA SER A 113 -0.53 -20.16 21.92
C SER A 113 -1.76 -19.75 21.11
N GLU A 114 -2.20 -18.50 21.22
CA GLU A 114 -3.33 -17.94 20.47
C GLU A 114 -2.83 -17.26 19.19
N CYS A 115 -2.81 -18.01 18.09
CA CYS A 115 -2.41 -17.54 16.77
C CYS A 115 -3.61 -17.45 15.82
N LEU A 116 -3.74 -16.33 15.11
CA LEU A 116 -4.80 -16.07 14.16
C LEU A 116 -4.26 -16.10 12.74
N VAL A 117 -4.96 -16.80 11.85
CA VAL A 117 -4.78 -16.67 10.39
C VAL A 117 -5.40 -15.39 9.88
N LEU A 118 -5.11 -15.01 8.64
CA LEU A 118 -5.77 -13.87 8.00
C LEU A 118 -7.29 -14.07 7.91
N GLU A 119 -7.73 -15.20 7.35
CA GLU A 119 -9.14 -15.55 7.14
C GLU A 119 -9.44 -16.98 7.64
N PRO A 120 -10.38 -17.18 8.58
CA PRO A 120 -11.01 -16.19 9.44
C PRO A 120 -10.11 -15.84 10.64
N GLY A 121 -10.05 -14.57 11.02
CA GLY A 121 -9.33 -14.12 12.21
C GLY A 121 -9.00 -12.64 12.16
N LEU A 122 -7.84 -12.33 11.57
CA LEU A 122 -7.36 -10.95 11.48
C LEU A 122 -8.28 -10.08 10.62
N ASP A 123 -8.89 -10.64 9.57
CA ASP A 123 -9.91 -9.98 8.75
C ASP A 123 -11.08 -9.42 9.59
N THR A 124 -11.57 -10.21 10.54
CA THR A 124 -12.70 -9.89 11.41
C THR A 124 -12.34 -8.77 12.39
N ILE A 125 -11.12 -8.78 12.92
CA ILE A 125 -10.60 -7.70 13.78
C ILE A 125 -10.51 -6.41 12.97
N MET A 126 -9.89 -6.47 11.79
CA MET A 126 -9.72 -5.30 10.93
C MET A 126 -11.05 -4.79 10.35
N ALA A 127 -12.09 -5.62 10.25
CA ALA A 127 -13.43 -5.19 9.84
C ALA A 127 -14.21 -4.52 10.97
N ASN A 128 -14.18 -5.08 12.19
CA ASN A 128 -15.16 -4.74 13.24
C ASN A 128 -14.59 -3.99 14.44
N SER A 129 -13.31 -4.17 14.78
CA SER A 129 -12.74 -3.55 15.96
C SER A 129 -12.66 -2.04 15.81
N THR A 130 -12.99 -1.31 16.88
CA THR A 130 -12.77 0.13 17.03
C THR A 130 -11.64 0.44 18.02
N ASP A 131 -10.92 -0.57 18.50
CA ASP A 131 -9.75 -0.39 19.35
C ASP A 131 -8.52 -0.10 18.49
N TYR A 132 -7.90 1.06 18.71
CA TYR A 132 -6.73 1.49 17.93
C TYR A 132 -5.57 0.49 18.02
N HIS A 133 -5.27 0.00 19.24
CA HIS A 133 -4.09 -0.83 19.49
C HIS A 133 -4.29 -2.28 19.07
N GLU A 134 -5.52 -2.81 19.17
CA GLU A 134 -5.86 -4.14 18.64
C GLU A 134 -5.71 -4.18 17.12
N ARG A 135 -6.21 -3.15 16.42
CA ARG A 135 -6.05 -3.01 14.97
C ARG A 135 -4.58 -2.83 14.57
N LEU A 136 -3.83 -2.05 15.34
CA LEU A 136 -2.40 -1.86 15.09
C LEU A 136 -1.61 -3.16 15.26
N TRP A 137 -1.90 -3.94 16.31
CA TRP A 137 -1.30 -5.26 16.50
C TRP A 137 -1.57 -6.20 15.31
N ALA A 138 -2.83 -6.31 14.88
CA ALA A 138 -3.20 -7.17 13.75
C ALA A 138 -2.53 -6.72 12.45
N TRP A 139 -2.53 -5.39 12.19
CA TRP A 139 -1.97 -4.80 10.99
C TRP A 139 -0.45 -4.96 10.88
N GLU A 140 0.26 -4.71 11.98
CA GLU A 140 1.72 -4.79 12.03
C GLU A 140 2.19 -6.23 12.11
N GLY A 141 1.55 -7.06 12.95
CA GLY A 141 1.89 -8.47 13.07
C GLY A 141 1.82 -9.18 11.71
N TRP A 142 0.80 -8.89 10.89
CA TRP A 142 0.71 -9.48 9.55
C TRP A 142 1.87 -9.06 8.64
N ARG A 143 2.29 -7.79 8.70
CA ARG A 143 3.38 -7.26 7.86
C ARG A 143 4.75 -7.73 8.34
N ALA A 144 4.95 -7.82 9.65
CA ALA A 144 6.18 -8.31 10.24
C ALA A 144 6.36 -9.82 10.01
N ASP A 145 5.35 -10.62 10.35
CA ASP A 145 5.47 -12.08 10.35
C ASP A 145 5.39 -12.64 8.93
N VAL A 146 4.48 -12.13 8.10
CA VAL A 146 4.29 -12.61 6.72
C VAL A 146 5.04 -11.75 5.71
N GLY A 147 4.98 -10.42 5.81
CA GLY A 147 5.60 -9.53 4.83
C GLY A 147 7.11 -9.65 4.73
N ARG A 148 7.80 -9.90 5.85
CA ARG A 148 9.25 -10.14 5.84
C ARG A 148 9.62 -11.48 5.18
N MET A 149 8.77 -12.51 5.32
CA MET A 149 8.95 -13.79 4.62
C MET A 149 8.73 -13.64 3.11
N MET A 150 7.78 -12.79 2.69
CA MET A 150 7.50 -12.54 1.28
C MET A 150 8.64 -11.79 0.57
N ARG A 151 9.39 -10.95 1.29
CA ARG A 151 10.39 -10.05 0.71
C ARG A 151 11.40 -10.73 -0.24
N PRO A 152 12.18 -11.75 0.18
CA PRO A 152 13.14 -12.40 -0.71
C PRO A 152 12.47 -13.14 -1.88
N LEU A 153 11.29 -13.73 -1.64
CA LEU A 153 10.53 -14.43 -2.69
C LEU A 153 10.04 -13.46 -3.77
N TYR A 154 9.56 -12.29 -3.37
CA TYR A 154 9.06 -11.29 -4.31
C TYR A 154 10.20 -10.65 -5.13
N GLU A 155 11.39 -10.48 -4.54
CA GLU A 155 12.59 -10.09 -5.28
C GLU A 155 12.96 -11.07 -6.39
N GLU A 156 12.97 -12.37 -6.08
CA GLU A 156 13.24 -13.43 -7.05
C GLU A 156 12.13 -13.53 -8.11
N TYR A 157 10.87 -13.42 -7.70
CA TYR A 157 9.71 -13.40 -8.59
C TYR A 157 9.80 -12.27 -9.64
N VAL A 158 10.14 -11.04 -9.24
CA VAL A 158 10.28 -9.89 -10.16
C VAL A 158 11.35 -10.15 -11.20
N GLU A 159 12.50 -10.71 -10.81
CA GLU A 159 13.58 -11.04 -11.73
C GLU A 159 13.16 -12.10 -12.77
N LEU A 160 12.61 -13.22 -12.29
CA LEU A 160 12.17 -14.33 -13.15
C LEU A 160 11.05 -13.90 -14.10
N LYS A 161 10.06 -13.13 -13.63
CA LYS A 161 8.96 -12.63 -14.47
C LYS A 161 9.43 -11.66 -15.53
N ASN A 162 10.35 -10.75 -15.20
CA ASN A 162 10.94 -9.84 -16.17
C ASN A 162 11.76 -10.57 -17.25
N GLU A 163 12.46 -11.65 -16.89
CA GLU A 163 13.15 -12.50 -17.86
C GLU A 163 12.15 -13.13 -18.85
N VAL A 164 11.08 -13.74 -18.34
CA VAL A 164 10.02 -14.35 -19.17
C VAL A 164 9.34 -13.31 -20.07
N ALA A 165 9.06 -12.11 -19.56
CA ALA A 165 8.44 -11.04 -20.36
C ALA A 165 9.34 -10.59 -21.52
N LYS A 166 10.65 -10.42 -21.27
CA LYS A 166 11.63 -10.05 -22.30
C LYS A 166 11.81 -11.11 -23.37
N LEU A 167 11.76 -12.40 -22.99
CA LEU A 167 11.75 -13.50 -23.97
C LEU A 167 10.53 -13.44 -24.90
N ASN A 168 9.41 -12.89 -24.42
CA ASN A 168 8.19 -12.65 -25.18
C ASN A 168 8.13 -11.26 -25.83
N SER A 169 9.27 -10.58 -25.96
CA SER A 169 9.39 -9.25 -26.62
C SER A 169 8.63 -8.10 -25.94
N TYR A 170 8.33 -8.23 -24.65
CA TYR A 170 7.86 -7.13 -23.80
C TYR A 170 9.06 -6.46 -23.09
N SER A 171 8.93 -5.18 -22.73
CA SER A 171 10.03 -4.48 -22.03
C SER A 171 10.28 -5.03 -20.63
N ASP A 172 9.21 -5.41 -19.95
CA ASP A 172 9.14 -5.85 -18.56
C ASP A 172 7.80 -6.55 -18.31
N TYR A 173 7.61 -7.11 -17.12
CA TYR A 173 6.39 -7.85 -16.81
C TYR A 173 5.15 -6.96 -16.65
N GLY A 174 5.32 -5.67 -16.33
CA GLY A 174 4.22 -4.71 -16.36
C GLY A 174 3.72 -4.48 -17.78
N ASP A 175 4.63 -4.36 -18.75
CA ASP A 175 4.28 -4.24 -20.18
C ASP A 175 3.52 -5.46 -20.71
N TYR A 176 3.92 -6.66 -20.27
CA TYR A 176 3.16 -7.90 -20.55
C TYR A 176 1.71 -7.82 -20.06
N TRP A 177 1.46 -7.37 -18.83
CA TRP A 177 0.07 -7.23 -18.34
C TRP A 177 -0.73 -6.16 -19.10
N ARG A 178 -0.11 -5.00 -19.40
CA ARG A 178 -0.79 -3.93 -20.14
C ARG A 178 -1.20 -4.35 -21.56
N ALA A 179 -0.58 -5.40 -22.12
CA ALA A 179 -0.95 -5.98 -23.40
C ALA A 179 -2.40 -6.49 -23.46
N ASN A 180 -3.04 -6.78 -22.32
CA ASN A 180 -4.45 -7.15 -22.29
C ASN A 180 -5.37 -6.04 -22.86
N TYR A 181 -4.94 -4.78 -22.80
CA TYR A 181 -5.66 -3.62 -23.34
C TYR A 181 -5.16 -3.21 -24.73
N GLU A 182 -4.13 -3.86 -25.27
CA GLU A 182 -3.61 -3.51 -26.59
C GLU A 182 -4.61 -3.90 -27.68
N ALA A 183 -4.93 -2.94 -28.55
CA ALA A 183 -5.71 -3.16 -29.75
C ALA A 183 -4.91 -2.64 -30.95
N ASN A 184 -4.47 -3.53 -31.84
CA ASN A 184 -3.63 -3.16 -32.98
C ASN A 184 -4.42 -2.93 -34.28
N TYR A 185 -5.64 -3.47 -34.39
CA TYR A 185 -6.48 -3.37 -35.58
C TYR A 185 -7.98 -3.44 -35.21
N PRO A 186 -8.87 -2.75 -35.96
CA PRO A 186 -8.56 -1.78 -37.03
C PRO A 186 -7.99 -0.47 -36.48
N GLU A 187 -7.33 0.32 -37.34
CA GLU A 187 -6.61 1.55 -36.93
C GLU A 187 -7.52 2.55 -36.20
N GLU A 188 -8.81 2.58 -36.53
CA GLU A 188 -9.82 3.44 -35.88
C GLU A 188 -10.15 3.09 -34.41
N TYR A 189 -9.75 1.89 -33.97
CA TYR A 189 -9.98 1.33 -32.63
C TYR A 189 -8.67 1.01 -31.90
N LYS A 190 -7.54 1.49 -32.44
CA LYS A 190 -6.22 1.21 -31.92
C LYS A 190 -6.02 1.73 -30.50
N TYR A 191 -5.34 0.95 -29.68
CA TYR A 191 -5.01 1.29 -28.31
C TYR A 191 -3.65 0.70 -27.95
N SER A 192 -2.72 1.54 -27.50
CA SER A 192 -1.37 1.09 -27.11
C SER A 192 -1.30 0.78 -25.62
N ARG A 193 -0.28 -0.01 -25.25
CA ARG A 193 -0.01 -0.35 -23.84
C ARG A 193 0.35 0.87 -22.98
N ASP A 194 0.99 1.88 -23.58
CA ASP A 194 1.31 3.14 -22.90
C ASP A 194 0.09 4.05 -22.77
N GLN A 195 -0.85 4.01 -23.72
CA GLN A 195 -2.11 4.77 -23.64
C GLN A 195 -2.92 4.39 -22.39
N LEU A 196 -2.83 3.13 -21.95
CA LEU A 196 -3.43 2.69 -20.69
C LEU A 196 -2.92 3.49 -19.50
N VAL A 197 -1.61 3.71 -19.42
CA VAL A 197 -1.00 4.45 -18.31
C VAL A 197 -1.49 5.90 -18.34
N GLU A 198 -1.48 6.53 -19.51
CA GLU A 198 -1.94 7.92 -19.68
C GLU A 198 -3.43 8.09 -19.31
N ASP A 199 -4.30 7.19 -19.77
CA ASP A 199 -5.74 7.28 -19.52
C ASP A 199 -6.08 7.00 -18.06
N VAL A 200 -5.38 6.06 -17.41
CA VAL A 200 -5.51 5.81 -15.97
C VAL A 200 -5.10 7.04 -15.16
N GLU A 201 -3.96 7.66 -15.47
CA GLU A 201 -3.51 8.88 -14.77
C GLU A 201 -4.47 10.05 -15.00
N LYS A 202 -4.94 10.24 -16.23
CA LYS A 202 -5.89 11.29 -16.61
C LYS A 202 -7.22 11.13 -15.88
N THR A 203 -7.80 9.94 -15.89
CA THR A 203 -9.07 9.67 -15.18
C THR A 203 -8.89 9.78 -13.68
N PHE A 204 -7.73 9.43 -13.14
CA PHE A 204 -7.44 9.55 -11.70
C PHE A 204 -7.45 11.01 -11.27
N GLU A 205 -6.81 11.91 -12.03
CA GLU A 205 -6.81 13.34 -11.74
C GLU A 205 -8.23 13.96 -11.83
N GLN A 206 -9.13 13.42 -12.66
CA GLN A 206 -10.54 13.82 -12.68
C GLN A 206 -11.30 13.40 -11.41
N ILE A 207 -10.95 12.26 -10.84
CA ILE A 207 -11.65 11.65 -9.68
C ILE A 207 -11.10 12.16 -8.35
N LYS A 208 -9.83 12.59 -8.34
CA LYS A 208 -9.11 13.09 -7.17
C LYS A 208 -9.85 14.18 -6.39
N PRO A 209 -10.54 15.18 -6.98
CA PRO A 209 -11.30 16.16 -6.22
C PRO A 209 -12.43 15.55 -5.39
N LEU A 210 -13.16 14.56 -5.93
CA LEU A 210 -14.18 13.83 -5.20
C LEU A 210 -13.56 13.01 -4.07
N TYR A 211 -12.48 12.29 -4.35
CA TYR A 211 -11.75 11.52 -3.33
C TYR A 211 -11.21 12.40 -2.20
N GLN A 212 -10.65 13.57 -2.49
CA GLN A 212 -10.13 14.49 -1.46
C GLN A 212 -11.24 14.99 -0.52
N GLN A 213 -12.44 15.22 -1.04
CA GLN A 213 -13.60 15.57 -0.22
C GLN A 213 -14.06 14.40 0.66
N LEU A 214 -14.11 13.19 0.09
CA LEU A 214 -14.43 11.97 0.85
C LEU A 214 -13.39 11.71 1.95
N HIS A 215 -12.10 11.79 1.61
CA HIS A 215 -10.97 11.63 2.54
C HIS A 215 -11.05 12.62 3.70
N ALA A 216 -11.25 13.91 3.42
CA ALA A 216 -11.36 14.94 4.45
C ALA A 216 -12.56 14.72 5.39
N TYR A 217 -13.69 14.26 4.84
CA TYR A 217 -14.86 13.90 5.63
C TYR A 217 -14.58 12.71 6.54
N VAL A 218 -14.05 11.61 5.99
CA VAL A 218 -13.70 10.40 6.73
C VAL A 218 -12.67 10.71 7.81
N ARG A 219 -11.62 11.48 7.50
CA ARG A 219 -10.61 11.92 8.48
C ARG A 219 -11.22 12.64 9.66
N HIS A 220 -12.13 13.59 9.41
CA HIS A 220 -12.78 14.30 10.49
C HIS A 220 -13.66 13.38 11.35
N ARG A 221 -14.36 12.42 10.74
CA ARG A 221 -15.16 11.44 11.48
C ARG A 221 -14.30 10.51 12.33
N LEU A 222 -13.18 10.01 11.78
CA LEU A 222 -12.27 9.17 12.53
C LEU A 222 -11.56 9.95 13.64
N GLU A 223 -11.20 11.23 13.42
CA GLU A 223 -10.64 12.12 14.46
C GLU A 223 -11.60 12.27 15.65
N GLN A 224 -12.91 12.31 15.42
CA GLN A 224 -13.92 12.34 16.51
C GLN A 224 -13.96 11.03 17.31
N VAL A 225 -13.59 9.90 16.70
CA VAL A 225 -13.60 8.57 17.34
C VAL A 225 -12.30 8.32 18.10
N TYR A 226 -11.16 8.55 17.46
CA TYR A 226 -9.83 8.20 17.98
C TYR A 226 -9.09 9.37 18.65
N GLY A 227 -9.56 10.60 18.46
CA GLY A 227 -8.97 11.81 19.03
C GLY A 227 -7.83 12.41 18.19
N PRO A 228 -7.47 13.69 18.48
CA PRO A 228 -6.52 14.47 17.69
C PRO A 228 -5.05 14.05 17.89
N GLU A 229 -4.76 13.26 18.94
CA GLU A 229 -3.41 12.71 19.17
C GLU A 229 -3.07 11.61 18.17
N LEU A 230 -4.06 10.83 17.75
CA LEU A 230 -3.90 9.68 16.85
C LEU A 230 -4.24 10.02 15.40
N ILE A 231 -5.00 11.09 15.16
CA ILE A 231 -5.40 11.54 13.81
C ILE A 231 -5.26 13.06 13.71
N SER A 232 -4.34 13.51 12.86
CA SER A 232 -4.20 14.93 12.55
C SER A 232 -5.32 15.43 11.65
N SER A 233 -5.91 16.58 11.98
CA SER A 233 -6.93 17.26 11.17
C SER A 233 -6.46 17.67 9.77
N THR A 234 -5.14 17.68 9.52
CA THR A 234 -4.53 18.05 8.21
C THR A 234 -3.66 16.95 7.60
N GLY A 235 -3.40 15.87 8.34
CA GLY A 235 -2.47 14.81 7.94
C GLY A 235 -3.13 13.70 7.11
N CYS A 236 -2.34 12.68 6.78
CA CYS A 236 -2.81 11.44 6.20
C CYS A 236 -3.63 10.60 7.21
N LEU A 237 -4.38 9.61 6.74
CA LEU A 237 -5.08 8.64 7.58
C LEU A 237 -4.17 7.48 7.99
N PRO A 238 -4.15 7.03 9.27
CA PRO A 238 -3.40 5.84 9.66
C PRO A 238 -3.90 4.56 8.96
N ALA A 239 -2.98 3.81 8.34
CA ALA A 239 -3.32 2.69 7.46
C ALA A 239 -4.13 1.54 8.10
N HIS A 240 -4.00 1.34 9.40
CA HIS A 240 -4.67 0.28 10.16
C HIS A 240 -6.13 0.62 10.54
N LEU A 241 -6.59 1.86 10.29
CA LEU A 241 -7.92 2.33 10.68
C LEU A 241 -8.92 2.41 9.52
N LEU A 242 -8.64 1.71 8.41
CA LEU A 242 -9.36 1.90 7.14
C LEU A 242 -10.43 0.84 6.85
N GLY A 243 -10.78 0.00 7.83
CA GLY A 243 -11.88 -0.95 7.73
C GLY A 243 -11.51 -2.32 7.15
N ASP A 244 -10.30 -2.50 6.65
CA ASP A 244 -9.74 -3.82 6.31
C ASP A 244 -8.21 -3.84 6.58
N MET A 245 -7.53 -4.94 6.26
CA MET A 245 -6.11 -5.15 6.52
C MET A 245 -5.18 -4.18 5.75
N TRP A 246 -5.63 -3.57 4.65
CA TRP A 246 -4.79 -2.78 3.72
C TRP A 246 -5.31 -1.36 3.46
N GLY A 247 -6.55 -1.09 3.83
CA GLY A 247 -7.34 0.05 3.37
C GLY A 247 -7.70 -0.07 1.89
N ARG A 248 -8.04 -1.27 1.41
CA ARG A 248 -8.51 -1.48 0.03
C ARG A 248 -9.91 -0.90 -0.14
N PHE A 249 -10.82 -1.25 0.76
CA PHE A 249 -12.18 -0.73 0.79
C PHE A 249 -12.46 -0.06 2.13
N TRP A 250 -13.17 1.07 2.13
CA TRP A 250 -13.56 1.77 3.36
C TRP A 250 -14.99 1.45 3.80
N THR A 251 -15.61 0.42 3.21
CA THR A 251 -17.00 0.01 3.44
C THR A 251 -17.30 -0.18 4.93
N ASN A 252 -16.38 -0.82 5.67
CA ASN A 252 -16.53 -1.09 7.10
C ASN A 252 -16.42 0.17 7.97
N LEU A 253 -16.02 1.33 7.42
CA LEU A 253 -16.06 2.61 8.11
C LEU A 253 -17.46 3.23 8.14
N TYR A 254 -18.44 2.67 7.42
CA TYR A 254 -19.77 3.27 7.30
C TYR A 254 -20.43 3.52 8.66
N ALA A 255 -20.31 2.59 9.60
CA ALA A 255 -20.88 2.75 10.95
C ALA A 255 -20.31 3.96 11.70
N LEU A 256 -19.03 4.31 11.47
CA LEU A 256 -18.35 5.45 12.08
C LEU A 256 -18.59 6.76 11.30
N THR A 257 -18.90 6.65 10.02
CA THR A 257 -18.93 7.77 9.07
C THR A 257 -20.33 8.09 8.56
N VAL A 258 -21.37 7.41 9.03
CA VAL A 258 -22.76 7.68 8.60
C VAL A 258 -23.16 9.15 8.88
N PRO A 259 -23.63 9.91 7.87
CA PRO A 259 -24.04 11.30 8.02
C PRO A 259 -25.27 11.49 8.89
N TYR A 260 -26.29 10.67 8.66
CA TYR A 260 -27.60 10.76 9.32
C TYR A 260 -27.93 9.43 10.02
N PRO A 261 -27.35 9.15 11.20
CA PRO A 261 -27.52 7.87 11.90
C PRO A 261 -28.95 7.60 12.41
N ALA A 262 -29.77 8.65 12.54
CA ALA A 262 -31.17 8.52 12.93
C ALA A 262 -32.07 7.99 11.80
N LYS A 263 -31.59 8.03 10.55
CA LYS A 263 -32.30 7.48 9.40
C LYS A 263 -32.04 5.98 9.31
N PRO A 264 -33.06 5.18 8.93
CA PRO A 264 -32.86 3.76 8.67
C PRO A 264 -31.81 3.58 7.56
N ASN A 265 -30.86 2.68 7.79
CA ASN A 265 -29.96 2.24 6.74
C ASN A 265 -30.75 1.42 5.71
N ILE A 266 -30.41 1.56 4.42
CA ILE A 266 -30.89 0.64 3.38
C ILE A 266 -30.02 -0.62 3.50
N ASP A 267 -30.22 -1.35 4.60
CA ASP A 267 -29.67 -2.68 4.83
C ASP A 267 -30.83 -3.64 5.07
N VAL A 268 -31.08 -4.49 4.08
CA VAL A 268 -32.20 -5.44 4.09
C VAL A 268 -31.86 -6.76 4.78
N THR A 269 -30.67 -6.91 5.36
CA THR A 269 -30.25 -8.13 6.07
C THR A 269 -31.28 -8.60 7.09
N SER A 270 -31.75 -7.68 7.94
CA SER A 270 -32.75 -8.01 8.95
C SER A 270 -34.10 -8.44 8.35
N ALA A 271 -34.51 -7.81 7.25
CA ALA A 271 -35.75 -8.16 6.55
C ALA A 271 -35.65 -9.54 5.89
N MET A 272 -34.52 -9.86 5.26
CA MET A 272 -34.23 -11.17 4.68
C MET A 272 -34.29 -12.28 5.74
N VAL A 273 -33.66 -12.06 6.90
CA VAL A 273 -33.68 -13.00 8.04
C VAL A 273 -35.11 -13.19 8.57
N GLN A 274 -35.86 -12.10 8.79
CA GLN A 274 -37.25 -12.16 9.27
C GLN A 274 -38.17 -12.90 8.29
N LYS A 275 -37.96 -12.70 6.99
CA LYS A 275 -38.69 -13.39 5.90
C LYS A 275 -38.13 -14.78 5.58
N LYS A 276 -37.15 -15.26 6.35
CA LYS A 276 -36.52 -16.59 6.23
C LYS A 276 -35.96 -16.86 4.83
N TRP A 277 -35.32 -15.87 4.24
CA TRP A 277 -34.53 -16.08 3.02
C TRP A 277 -33.37 -17.02 3.31
N ASP A 278 -33.07 -17.88 2.34
CA ASP A 278 -31.88 -18.73 2.32
C ASP A 278 -31.03 -18.39 1.08
N ALA A 279 -29.86 -19.02 0.95
CA ALA A 279 -28.98 -18.81 -0.21
C ALA A 279 -29.70 -19.09 -1.54
N MET A 280 -30.52 -20.14 -1.60
CA MET A 280 -31.26 -20.47 -2.82
C MET A 280 -32.22 -19.35 -3.24
N LYS A 281 -32.95 -18.76 -2.28
CA LYS A 281 -33.83 -17.61 -2.53
C LYS A 281 -33.07 -16.39 -3.02
N ILE A 282 -31.87 -16.14 -2.48
CA ILE A 282 -30.97 -15.05 -2.93
C ILE A 282 -30.59 -15.25 -4.41
N PHE A 283 -30.03 -16.41 -4.78
CA PHE A 283 -29.64 -16.67 -6.16
C PHE A 283 -30.84 -16.73 -7.12
N LYS A 284 -32.01 -17.19 -6.65
CA LYS A 284 -33.24 -17.15 -7.47
C LYS A 284 -33.77 -15.74 -7.69
N ALA A 285 -33.54 -14.81 -6.74
CA ALA A 285 -33.84 -13.40 -6.94
C ALA A 285 -32.90 -12.79 -8.00
N ALA A 286 -31.60 -13.12 -7.95
CA ALA A 286 -30.64 -12.74 -8.98
C ALA A 286 -31.03 -13.27 -10.37
N GLU A 287 -31.35 -14.57 -10.51
CA GLU A 287 -31.80 -15.14 -11.79
C GLU A 287 -33.07 -14.44 -12.33
N ALA A 288 -34.00 -14.08 -11.44
CA ALA A 288 -35.20 -13.34 -11.81
C ALA A 288 -34.87 -11.94 -12.35
N PHE A 289 -33.90 -11.24 -11.76
CA PHE A 289 -33.43 -9.94 -12.24
C PHE A 289 -32.88 -10.05 -13.68
N PHE A 290 -31.97 -11.00 -13.95
CA PHE A 290 -31.41 -11.18 -15.30
C PHE A 290 -32.47 -11.59 -16.33
N THR A 291 -33.38 -12.48 -15.93
CA THR A 291 -34.53 -12.86 -16.79
C THR A 291 -35.43 -11.65 -17.07
N SER A 292 -35.60 -10.72 -16.12
CA SER A 292 -36.44 -9.51 -16.26
C SER A 292 -35.93 -8.59 -17.38
N ILE A 293 -34.61 -8.45 -17.53
CA ILE A 293 -34.00 -7.65 -18.60
C ILE A 293 -33.86 -8.44 -19.92
N GLY A 294 -34.17 -9.73 -19.91
CA GLY A 294 -34.22 -10.57 -21.12
C GLY A 294 -32.95 -11.35 -21.42
N LEU A 295 -32.05 -11.47 -20.45
CA LEU A 295 -30.98 -12.46 -20.48
C LEU A 295 -31.52 -13.88 -20.19
N ASP A 296 -30.63 -14.86 -20.18
CA ASP A 296 -31.01 -16.26 -20.09
C ASP A 296 -31.30 -16.67 -18.64
N LYS A 297 -31.79 -17.89 -18.45
CA LYS A 297 -31.89 -18.50 -17.12
C LYS A 297 -30.66 -19.33 -16.87
N MET A 298 -30.30 -19.52 -15.60
CA MET A 298 -29.20 -20.39 -15.25
C MET A 298 -29.49 -21.83 -15.69
N THR A 299 -28.44 -22.56 -16.10
CA THR A 299 -28.57 -23.93 -16.57
C THR A 299 -28.98 -24.89 -15.45
N GLU A 300 -29.52 -26.06 -15.79
CA GLU A 300 -29.80 -27.09 -14.78
C GLU A 300 -28.51 -27.56 -14.08
N GLY A 301 -27.40 -27.65 -14.84
CA GLY A 301 -26.08 -27.97 -14.30
C GLY A 301 -25.59 -26.97 -13.26
N PHE A 302 -25.85 -25.67 -13.47
CA PHE A 302 -25.50 -24.63 -12.51
C PHE A 302 -26.13 -24.88 -11.14
N TRP A 303 -27.45 -25.13 -11.09
CA TRP A 303 -28.15 -25.35 -9.83
C TRP A 303 -27.75 -26.66 -9.13
N ASN A 304 -27.42 -27.69 -9.90
CA ASN A 304 -27.04 -29.00 -9.36
C ASN A 304 -25.59 -29.07 -8.88
N ASN A 305 -24.68 -28.31 -9.50
CA ASN A 305 -23.24 -28.46 -9.29
C ASN A 305 -22.59 -27.31 -8.51
N SER A 306 -23.25 -26.17 -8.35
CA SER A 306 -22.73 -25.02 -7.62
C SER A 306 -22.66 -25.27 -6.11
N MET A 307 -21.68 -24.63 -5.46
CA MET A 307 -21.57 -24.60 -3.99
C MET A 307 -22.05 -23.23 -3.51
N LEU A 308 -23.35 -23.10 -3.26
CA LEU A 308 -24.00 -21.84 -2.86
C LEU A 308 -24.09 -21.66 -1.33
N THR A 309 -23.61 -22.64 -0.56
CA THR A 309 -23.57 -22.62 0.90
C THR A 309 -22.32 -23.34 1.37
N GLU A 310 -21.80 -22.94 2.53
CA GLU A 310 -20.73 -23.70 3.18
C GLU A 310 -21.22 -25.12 3.54
N PRO A 311 -20.48 -26.18 3.15
CA PRO A 311 -20.85 -27.55 3.49
C PRO A 311 -20.81 -27.82 5.00
N THR A 312 -21.77 -28.59 5.52
CA THR A 312 -21.88 -28.92 6.95
C THR A 312 -21.18 -30.22 7.35
N ASP A 313 -20.51 -30.89 6.41
CA ASP A 313 -19.85 -32.19 6.60
C ASP A 313 -18.36 -32.08 6.96
N ASN A 314 -17.94 -30.93 7.49
CA ASN A 314 -16.58 -30.61 7.92
C ASN A 314 -15.51 -30.64 6.80
N ARG A 315 -15.90 -30.71 5.53
CA ARG A 315 -14.93 -30.55 4.44
C ARG A 315 -14.39 -29.12 4.44
N LYS A 316 -13.08 -28.96 4.22
CA LYS A 316 -12.45 -27.64 4.09
C LYS A 316 -12.68 -27.12 2.67
N VAL A 317 -13.08 -25.86 2.53
CA VAL A 317 -13.36 -25.22 1.24
C VAL A 317 -12.77 -23.82 1.19
N VAL A 318 -12.55 -23.31 -0.02
CA VAL A 318 -12.24 -21.90 -0.22
C VAL A 318 -13.55 -21.12 -0.31
N CYS A 319 -13.87 -20.28 0.69
CA CYS A 319 -15.15 -19.57 0.75
C CYS A 319 -15.23 -18.29 -0.09
N HIS A 320 -14.11 -17.80 -0.63
CA HIS A 320 -14.10 -16.61 -1.48
C HIS A 320 -15.08 -16.77 -2.67
N PRO A 321 -16.01 -15.82 -2.90
CA PRO A 321 -16.95 -15.85 -4.03
C PRO A 321 -16.20 -15.94 -5.36
N THR A 322 -16.63 -16.86 -6.23
CA THR A 322 -16.05 -17.04 -7.57
C THR A 322 -17.09 -17.66 -8.50
N ALA A 323 -17.21 -17.10 -9.71
CA ALA A 323 -17.90 -17.67 -10.86
C ALA A 323 -16.93 -18.51 -11.73
N TRP A 324 -17.41 -19.64 -12.25
CA TRP A 324 -16.60 -20.61 -12.97
C TRP A 324 -17.28 -21.03 -14.29
N ASP A 325 -16.64 -20.72 -15.41
CA ASP A 325 -16.82 -21.44 -16.68
C ASP A 325 -15.82 -22.60 -16.74
N LEU A 326 -16.31 -23.84 -16.53
CA LEU A 326 -15.46 -25.02 -16.64
C LEU A 326 -15.26 -25.41 -18.12
N GLY A 327 -16.04 -24.84 -19.05
CA GLY A 327 -16.19 -25.27 -20.43
C GLY A 327 -17.35 -26.25 -20.61
N LYS A 328 -17.69 -26.55 -21.87
CA LYS A 328 -18.77 -27.49 -22.22
C LYS A 328 -20.14 -27.16 -21.59
N ASN A 329 -20.43 -25.87 -21.44
CA ASN A 329 -21.66 -25.35 -20.83
C ASN A 329 -21.84 -25.75 -19.34
N ASP A 330 -20.75 -26.03 -18.62
CA ASP A 330 -20.74 -26.31 -17.18
C ASP A 330 -20.33 -25.04 -16.41
N TYR A 331 -21.35 -24.29 -15.99
CA TYR A 331 -21.21 -23.03 -15.27
C TYR A 331 -21.53 -23.22 -13.80
N ARG A 332 -20.71 -22.67 -12.90
CA ARG A 332 -20.88 -22.85 -11.45
C ARG A 332 -20.52 -21.60 -10.67
N ILE A 333 -21.14 -21.42 -9.51
CA ILE A 333 -20.69 -20.46 -8.49
C ILE A 333 -20.24 -21.21 -7.24
N LYS A 334 -19.12 -20.77 -6.68
CA LYS A 334 -18.59 -21.22 -5.38
C LYS A 334 -18.59 -20.04 -4.42
N MET A 335 -19.53 -20.03 -3.47
CA MET A 335 -19.72 -18.97 -2.48
C MET A 335 -20.30 -19.55 -1.18
N CYS A 336 -19.70 -19.20 -0.04
CA CYS A 336 -20.24 -19.55 1.29
C CYS A 336 -21.31 -18.52 1.71
N THR A 337 -22.44 -18.52 1.01
CA THR A 337 -23.46 -17.46 1.13
C THR A 337 -24.10 -17.41 2.52
N LYS A 338 -24.08 -16.23 3.10
CA LYS A 338 -24.78 -15.84 4.33
C LYS A 338 -26.01 -15.02 3.96
N VAL A 339 -26.98 -14.97 4.88
CA VAL A 339 -28.21 -14.18 4.69
C VAL A 339 -27.93 -12.73 5.07
N THR A 340 -27.24 -12.00 4.20
CA THR A 340 -26.87 -10.58 4.35
C THR A 340 -27.16 -9.82 3.06
N MET A 341 -27.31 -8.50 3.15
CA MET A 341 -27.43 -7.65 1.96
C MET A 341 -26.16 -7.69 1.09
N ASP A 342 -24.99 -7.74 1.71
CA ASP A 342 -23.72 -7.79 0.97
C ASP A 342 -23.65 -9.08 0.12
N ASP A 343 -23.96 -10.25 0.70
CA ASP A 343 -23.99 -11.52 -0.04
C ASP A 343 -25.12 -11.57 -1.08
N PHE A 344 -26.23 -10.85 -0.86
CA PHE A 344 -27.28 -10.66 -1.86
C PHE A 344 -26.77 -9.89 -3.08
N LEU A 345 -26.00 -8.81 -2.89
CA LEU A 345 -25.39 -8.06 -3.98
C LEU A 345 -24.27 -8.86 -4.65
N THR A 346 -23.45 -9.58 -3.87
CA THR A 346 -22.43 -10.48 -4.42
C THR A 346 -23.05 -11.59 -5.27
N ALA A 347 -24.21 -12.14 -4.92
CA ALA A 347 -24.89 -13.11 -5.76
C ALA A 347 -25.30 -12.54 -7.13
N HIS A 348 -25.71 -11.27 -7.20
CA HIS A 348 -25.97 -10.58 -8.47
C HIS A 348 -24.68 -10.33 -9.26
N HIS A 349 -23.60 -9.96 -8.56
CA HIS A 349 -22.27 -9.78 -9.16
C HIS A 349 -21.76 -11.07 -9.81
N GLU A 350 -21.68 -12.16 -9.05
CA GLU A 350 -21.14 -13.44 -9.52
C GLU A 350 -22.04 -14.06 -10.61
N MET A 351 -23.37 -13.90 -10.53
CA MET A 351 -24.25 -14.36 -11.59
C MET A 351 -24.13 -13.52 -12.86
N GLY A 352 -23.75 -12.24 -12.75
CA GLY A 352 -23.41 -11.39 -13.90
C GLY A 352 -22.20 -11.93 -14.68
N HIS A 353 -21.21 -12.53 -13.99
CA HIS A 353 -20.13 -13.25 -14.65
C HIS A 353 -20.63 -14.47 -15.42
N ILE A 354 -21.49 -15.30 -14.79
CA ILE A 354 -22.05 -16.49 -15.45
C ILE A 354 -22.88 -16.12 -16.70
N GLU A 355 -23.66 -15.03 -16.65
CA GLU A 355 -24.37 -14.53 -17.84
C GLU A 355 -23.41 -14.11 -18.96
N TYR A 356 -22.27 -13.52 -18.62
CA TYR A 356 -21.23 -13.19 -19.60
C TYR A 356 -20.64 -14.47 -20.21
N ASP A 357 -20.26 -15.43 -19.36
CA ASP A 357 -19.70 -16.74 -19.75
C ASP A 357 -20.64 -17.52 -20.67
N MET A 358 -21.94 -17.49 -20.36
CA MET A 358 -22.98 -18.09 -21.18
C MET A 358 -23.13 -17.39 -22.54
N ALA A 359 -23.08 -16.05 -22.57
CA ALA A 359 -23.29 -15.28 -23.80
C ALA A 359 -22.19 -15.50 -24.84
N TYR A 360 -20.91 -15.50 -24.45
CA TYR A 360 -19.81 -15.74 -25.40
C TYR A 360 -19.47 -17.21 -25.62
N SER A 361 -20.20 -18.16 -25.02
CA SER A 361 -19.94 -19.61 -25.11
C SER A 361 -19.84 -20.14 -26.56
N VAL A 362 -20.52 -19.48 -27.49
CA VAL A 362 -20.51 -19.78 -28.94
C VAL A 362 -19.20 -19.39 -29.63
N GLN A 363 -18.37 -18.55 -29.01
CA GLN A 363 -17.09 -18.13 -29.55
C GLN A 363 -16.07 -19.29 -29.55
N PRO A 364 -15.05 -19.26 -30.43
CA PRO A 364 -13.89 -20.15 -30.34
C PRO A 364 -13.24 -20.09 -28.96
N PHE A 365 -12.67 -21.20 -28.49
CA PHE A 365 -12.15 -21.35 -27.12
C PHE A 365 -11.28 -20.18 -26.64
N LEU A 366 -10.36 -19.71 -27.49
CA LEU A 366 -9.43 -18.62 -27.17
C LEU A 366 -10.09 -17.22 -27.11
N LEU A 367 -11.32 -17.09 -27.58
CA LEU A 367 -12.11 -15.86 -27.60
C LEU A 367 -13.21 -15.80 -26.53
N ARG A 368 -13.32 -16.86 -25.71
CA ARG A 368 -14.24 -16.96 -24.58
C ARG A 368 -13.62 -16.30 -23.34
N ASP A 369 -13.65 -14.98 -23.34
CA ASP A 369 -13.23 -14.11 -22.25
C ASP A 369 -13.87 -12.73 -22.48
N GLY A 370 -13.82 -11.86 -21.46
CA GLY A 370 -14.21 -10.47 -21.63
C GLY A 370 -13.33 -9.74 -22.65
N ALA A 371 -13.86 -8.67 -23.26
CA ALA A 371 -13.12 -7.89 -24.26
C ALA A 371 -11.75 -7.39 -23.75
N ASN A 372 -11.67 -7.07 -22.46
CA ASN A 372 -10.43 -6.98 -21.66
C ASN A 372 -10.75 -7.35 -20.20
N GLU A 373 -9.72 -7.41 -19.35
CA GLU A 373 -9.86 -7.84 -17.95
C GLU A 373 -10.78 -6.94 -17.09
N GLY A 374 -11.03 -5.69 -17.50
CA GLY A 374 -11.94 -4.78 -16.80
C GLY A 374 -13.41 -4.99 -17.15
N PHE A 375 -13.73 -5.57 -18.31
CA PHE A 375 -15.13 -5.76 -18.74
C PHE A 375 -15.85 -6.81 -17.90
N HIS A 376 -15.18 -7.93 -17.63
CA HIS A 376 -15.78 -9.05 -16.89
C HIS A 376 -16.32 -8.59 -15.54
N GLU A 377 -15.47 -7.87 -14.82
CA GLU A 377 -15.76 -7.31 -13.50
C GLU A 377 -16.77 -6.16 -13.55
N ALA A 378 -16.75 -5.33 -14.59
CA ALA A 378 -17.70 -4.22 -14.73
C ALA A 378 -19.13 -4.73 -14.91
N VAL A 379 -19.31 -5.83 -15.66
CA VAL A 379 -20.62 -6.46 -15.88
C VAL A 379 -21.21 -6.98 -14.57
N GLY A 380 -20.42 -7.61 -13.69
CA GLY A 380 -20.91 -8.01 -12.36
C GLY A 380 -21.37 -6.81 -11.52
N GLU A 381 -20.61 -5.72 -11.53
CA GLU A 381 -20.91 -4.54 -10.70
C GLU A 381 -22.18 -3.78 -11.11
N ILE A 382 -22.48 -3.65 -12.40
CA ILE A 382 -23.70 -2.95 -12.82
C ILE A 382 -24.99 -3.63 -12.31
N MET A 383 -24.94 -4.95 -12.10
CA MET A 383 -26.07 -5.73 -11.58
C MET A 383 -26.25 -5.47 -10.09
N SER A 384 -25.14 -5.48 -9.35
CA SER A 384 -25.08 -5.08 -7.95
C SER A 384 -25.63 -3.66 -7.75
N LEU A 385 -25.25 -2.69 -8.58
CA LEU A 385 -25.73 -1.31 -8.49
C LEU A 385 -27.25 -1.21 -8.63
N SER A 386 -27.83 -1.89 -9.62
CA SER A 386 -29.28 -1.88 -9.86
C SER A 386 -30.04 -2.62 -8.74
N ALA A 387 -29.51 -3.76 -8.29
CA ALA A 387 -30.11 -4.56 -7.22
C ALA A 387 -30.08 -3.88 -5.83
N ALA A 388 -29.13 -2.96 -5.62
CA ALA A 388 -29.02 -2.20 -4.37
C ALA A 388 -30.02 -1.02 -4.27
N THR A 389 -30.73 -0.68 -5.35
CA THR A 389 -31.64 0.47 -5.35
C THR A 389 -32.86 0.22 -4.44
N PRO A 390 -33.35 1.24 -3.71
CA PRO A 390 -34.58 1.11 -2.93
C PRO A 390 -35.79 0.66 -3.75
N GLN A 391 -35.88 1.10 -5.01
CA GLN A 391 -36.93 0.69 -5.94
C GLN A 391 -36.92 -0.83 -6.16
N HIS A 392 -35.74 -1.41 -6.44
CA HIS A 392 -35.59 -2.84 -6.60
C HIS A 392 -35.92 -3.59 -5.31
N LEU A 393 -35.40 -3.14 -4.17
CA LEU A 393 -35.62 -3.78 -2.86
C LEU A 393 -37.09 -3.73 -2.42
N LYS A 394 -37.84 -2.69 -2.77
CA LYS A 394 -39.31 -2.61 -2.59
C LYS A 394 -40.02 -3.65 -3.46
N SER A 395 -39.58 -3.86 -4.70
CA SER A 395 -40.18 -4.85 -5.61
C SER A 395 -40.04 -6.29 -5.09
N LEU A 396 -38.97 -6.55 -4.33
CA LEU A 396 -38.69 -7.83 -3.68
C LEU A 396 -39.36 -7.98 -2.31
N ASP A 397 -40.15 -6.99 -1.86
CA ASP A 397 -40.75 -6.94 -0.52
C ASP A 397 -39.69 -7.08 0.58
N LEU A 398 -38.48 -6.55 0.35
CA LEU A 398 -37.40 -6.46 1.34
C LEU A 398 -37.32 -5.08 2.01
N LEU A 399 -37.93 -4.08 1.38
CA LEU A 399 -38.05 -2.73 1.91
C LEU A 399 -39.54 -2.33 1.96
N GLU A 400 -39.96 -1.73 3.07
CA GLU A 400 -41.36 -1.36 3.29
C GLU A 400 -41.88 -0.43 2.18
N PRO A 401 -43.10 -0.65 1.63
CA PRO A 401 -43.67 0.21 0.59
C PRO A 401 -43.82 1.68 1.02
N THR A 402 -43.94 1.93 2.33
CA THR A 402 -44.04 3.27 2.91
C THR A 402 -42.68 3.95 3.09
N PHE A 403 -41.57 3.25 2.83
CA PHE A 403 -40.23 3.85 2.88
C PHE A 403 -40.14 4.96 1.84
N GLN A 404 -40.02 6.20 2.32
CA GLN A 404 -39.79 7.36 1.48
C GLN A 404 -38.30 7.64 1.43
N GLU A 405 -37.79 7.74 0.20
CA GLU A 405 -36.45 8.22 -0.06
C GLU A 405 -36.46 9.74 0.10
N ASP A 406 -35.64 10.22 1.02
CA ASP A 406 -35.36 11.64 1.20
C ASP A 406 -33.87 11.93 0.99
N GLU A 407 -33.52 13.22 0.89
CA GLU A 407 -32.15 13.66 0.65
C GLU A 407 -31.15 13.09 1.68
N GLU A 408 -31.56 12.89 2.94
CA GLU A 408 -30.68 12.35 3.98
C GLU A 408 -30.39 10.86 3.76
N THR A 409 -31.41 10.08 3.40
CA THR A 409 -31.24 8.66 3.03
C THR A 409 -30.45 8.47 1.75
N GLU A 410 -30.61 9.36 0.76
CA GLU A 410 -29.84 9.37 -0.48
C GLU A 410 -28.35 9.61 -0.21
N ILE A 411 -28.02 10.60 0.62
CA ILE A 411 -26.64 10.88 1.03
C ILE A 411 -26.04 9.73 1.83
N ASN A 412 -26.81 9.10 2.72
CA ASN A 412 -26.38 7.90 3.43
C ASN A 412 -26.04 6.75 2.46
N PHE A 413 -26.86 6.51 1.44
CA PHE A 413 -26.61 5.51 0.41
C PHE A 413 -25.36 5.83 -0.41
N LEU A 414 -25.30 7.05 -0.97
CA LEU A 414 -24.18 7.47 -1.80
C LEU A 414 -22.86 7.44 -1.03
N LEU A 415 -22.84 7.80 0.25
CA LEU A 415 -21.63 7.67 1.05
C LEU A 415 -21.20 6.20 1.18
N LYS A 416 -22.12 5.28 1.50
CA LYS A 416 -21.81 3.84 1.59
C LYS A 416 -21.20 3.32 0.28
N GLN A 417 -21.77 3.73 -0.86
CA GLN A 417 -21.26 3.42 -2.19
C GLN A 417 -19.87 4.05 -2.41
N ALA A 418 -19.67 5.32 -2.05
CA ALA A 418 -18.40 6.02 -2.25
C ALA A 418 -17.26 5.44 -1.41
N LEU A 419 -17.52 4.96 -0.18
CA LEU A 419 -16.52 4.29 0.66
C LEU A 419 -15.99 3.00 0.00
N THR A 420 -16.82 2.31 -0.77
CA THR A 420 -16.42 1.10 -1.50
C THR A 420 -15.78 1.45 -2.85
N ILE A 421 -16.45 2.28 -3.65
CA ILE A 421 -16.12 2.54 -5.05
C ILE A 421 -15.04 3.62 -5.18
N VAL A 422 -15.24 4.78 -4.56
CA VAL A 422 -14.29 5.90 -4.65
C VAL A 422 -13.09 5.68 -3.72
N GLY A 423 -13.32 5.08 -2.54
CA GLY A 423 -12.27 4.77 -1.57
C GLY A 423 -11.16 3.87 -2.09
N THR A 424 -11.50 2.85 -2.90
CA THR A 424 -10.50 1.92 -3.46
C THR A 424 -9.70 2.50 -4.63
N MET A 425 -10.20 3.54 -5.31
CA MET A 425 -9.63 3.99 -6.59
C MET A 425 -8.17 4.46 -6.48
N PRO A 426 -7.79 5.33 -5.52
CA PRO A 426 -6.40 5.72 -5.34
C PRO A 426 -5.52 4.57 -4.86
N PHE A 427 -6.06 3.66 -4.03
CA PHE A 427 -5.35 2.46 -3.59
C PHE A 427 -4.95 1.60 -4.79
N THR A 428 -5.91 1.30 -5.67
CA THR A 428 -5.73 0.46 -6.85
C THR A 428 -4.76 1.08 -7.84
N TYR A 429 -4.92 2.36 -8.15
CA TYR A 429 -4.01 3.08 -9.04
C TYR A 429 -2.58 3.11 -8.49
N MET A 430 -2.41 3.46 -7.21
CA MET A 430 -1.08 3.57 -6.59
C MET A 430 -0.36 2.21 -6.56
N LEU A 431 -1.07 1.12 -6.23
CA LEU A 431 -0.51 -0.22 -6.18
C LEU A 431 0.04 -0.67 -7.54
N GLU A 432 -0.74 -0.50 -8.62
CA GLU A 432 -0.27 -0.86 -9.96
C GLU A 432 0.86 0.04 -10.45
N LYS A 433 0.77 1.35 -10.17
CA LYS A 433 1.85 2.27 -10.50
C LYS A 433 3.16 1.85 -9.83
N TRP A 434 3.13 1.46 -8.56
CA TRP A 434 4.31 0.94 -7.86
C TRP A 434 4.85 -0.33 -8.53
N ARG A 435 3.98 -1.29 -8.87
CA ARG A 435 4.38 -2.54 -9.57
C ARG A 435 5.00 -2.25 -10.93
N TRP A 436 4.39 -1.40 -11.76
CA TRP A 436 4.94 -1.02 -13.07
C TRP A 436 6.31 -0.34 -12.95
N MET A 437 6.52 0.49 -11.92
CA MET A 437 7.83 1.10 -11.66
C MET A 437 8.87 0.08 -11.19
N VAL A 438 8.48 -0.88 -10.34
CA VAL A 438 9.34 -1.99 -9.90
C VAL A 438 9.74 -2.89 -11.06
N PHE A 439 8.78 -3.32 -11.90
CA PHE A 439 9.09 -4.17 -13.06
C PHE A 439 9.99 -3.46 -14.08
N ARG A 440 9.80 -2.15 -14.30
CA ARG A 440 10.70 -1.34 -15.15
C ARG A 440 12.09 -1.10 -14.54
N GLY A 441 12.27 -1.38 -13.25
CA GLY A 441 13.51 -1.11 -12.53
C GLY A 441 13.73 0.38 -12.20
N GLU A 442 12.68 1.20 -12.23
CA GLU A 442 12.72 2.61 -11.81
C GLU A 442 12.85 2.75 -10.30
N ILE A 443 12.33 1.78 -9.55
CA ILE A 443 12.50 1.66 -8.10
C ILE A 443 13.48 0.52 -7.83
N THR A 444 14.62 0.86 -7.22
CA THR A 444 15.63 -0.14 -6.82
C THR A 444 15.13 -0.98 -5.64
N LYS A 445 15.65 -2.21 -5.50
CA LYS A 445 15.27 -3.10 -4.39
C LYS A 445 15.46 -2.43 -3.02
N GLN A 446 16.50 -1.62 -2.86
CA GLN A 446 16.81 -0.90 -1.62
C GLN A 446 15.87 0.28 -1.31
N GLU A 447 14.88 0.53 -2.17
CA GLU A 447 13.92 1.63 -2.03
C GLU A 447 12.47 1.17 -2.21
N TRP A 448 12.21 -0.13 -2.22
CA TRP A 448 10.86 -0.70 -2.41
C TRP A 448 9.89 -0.22 -1.35
N THR A 449 10.22 -0.45 -0.07
CA THR A 449 9.37 -0.07 1.06
C THR A 449 9.28 1.45 1.19
N LYS A 450 10.41 2.14 0.99
CA LYS A 450 10.45 3.60 1.01
C LYS A 450 9.51 4.23 -0.04
N GLN A 451 9.65 3.86 -1.32
CA GLN A 451 8.83 4.41 -2.39
C GLN A 451 7.36 4.01 -2.24
N TRP A 452 7.07 2.80 -1.75
CA TRP A 452 5.71 2.38 -1.43
C TRP A 452 5.01 3.34 -0.47
N TRP A 453 5.65 3.68 0.65
CA TRP A 453 5.06 4.58 1.65
C TRP A 453 5.04 6.05 1.21
N GLU A 454 6.04 6.51 0.45
CA GLU A 454 5.99 7.83 -0.20
C GLU A 454 4.79 7.95 -1.15
N MET A 455 4.54 6.93 -1.98
CA MET A 455 3.40 6.88 -2.89
C MET A 455 2.05 6.74 -2.16
N LYS A 456 1.97 5.91 -1.11
CA LYS A 456 0.78 5.81 -0.22
C LYS A 456 0.40 7.16 0.36
N ARG A 457 1.36 7.89 0.91
CA ARG A 457 1.16 9.22 1.49
C ARG A 457 0.76 10.23 0.41
N ALA A 458 1.44 10.25 -0.73
CA ALA A 458 1.23 11.24 -1.78
C ALA A 458 -0.10 11.04 -2.54
N ILE A 459 -0.41 9.80 -2.94
CA ILE A 459 -1.54 9.49 -3.84
C ILE A 459 -2.80 9.13 -3.04
N VAL A 460 -2.67 8.28 -2.02
CA VAL A 460 -3.81 7.77 -1.25
C VAL A 460 -4.09 8.66 -0.03
N GLY A 461 -3.11 9.41 0.47
CA GLY A 461 -3.28 10.18 1.71
C GLY A 461 -3.36 9.29 2.94
N VAL A 462 -2.63 8.17 2.92
CA VAL A 462 -2.57 7.16 3.98
C VAL A 462 -1.13 7.01 4.45
N VAL A 463 -0.96 6.94 5.76
CA VAL A 463 0.34 6.87 6.45
C VAL A 463 0.47 5.57 7.23
N GLU A 464 1.65 4.98 7.20
CA GLU A 464 2.03 3.86 8.05
C GLU A 464 2.00 4.26 9.53
N PRO A 465 1.41 3.44 10.40
CA PRO A 465 1.37 3.73 11.83
C PRO A 465 2.70 3.49 12.54
N VAL A 466 3.63 2.74 11.91
CA VAL A 466 4.98 2.42 12.37
C VAL A 466 5.89 2.46 11.14
N PRO A 467 7.13 2.99 11.24
CA PRO A 467 8.05 3.04 10.10
C PRO A 467 8.55 1.64 9.71
N HIS A 468 8.47 1.30 8.42
CA HIS A 468 8.96 0.03 7.87
C HIS A 468 10.25 0.23 7.09
N ASP A 469 11.21 -0.67 7.26
CA ASP A 469 12.45 -0.72 6.49
C ASP A 469 12.36 -1.70 5.31
N GLU A 470 13.47 -1.87 4.60
CA GLU A 470 13.53 -2.75 3.42
C GLU A 470 13.51 -4.25 3.76
N THR A 471 13.40 -4.64 5.04
CA THR A 471 13.12 -6.05 5.39
C THR A 471 11.66 -6.41 5.15
N TYR A 472 10.77 -5.42 5.10
CA TYR A 472 9.34 -5.62 4.84
C TYR A 472 9.04 -5.71 3.33
N CYS A 473 7.90 -6.35 3.03
CA CYS A 473 7.28 -6.33 1.70
C CYS A 473 5.76 -6.14 1.84
N ASP A 474 5.37 -4.98 2.35
CA ASP A 474 3.96 -4.58 2.55
C ASP A 474 3.04 -4.77 1.33
N PRO A 475 3.46 -4.50 0.06
CA PRO A 475 2.60 -4.79 -1.07
C PRO A 475 2.35 -6.29 -1.27
N ALA A 476 3.32 -7.16 -0.95
CA ALA A 476 3.22 -8.61 -1.16
C ALA A 476 2.34 -9.32 -0.13
N VAL A 477 1.91 -8.64 0.93
CA VAL A 477 0.94 -9.21 1.90
C VAL A 477 -0.52 -8.96 1.51
N LEU A 478 -0.77 -8.61 0.25
CA LEU A 478 -2.09 -8.54 -0.38
C LEU A 478 -2.25 -9.71 -1.36
N PHE A 479 -3.43 -10.36 -1.36
CA PHE A 479 -3.71 -11.59 -2.11
C PHE A 479 -3.24 -11.53 -3.57
N HIS A 480 -3.67 -10.53 -4.33
CA HIS A 480 -3.36 -10.37 -5.75
C HIS A 480 -1.87 -10.21 -6.04
N VAL A 481 -1.11 -9.60 -5.13
CA VAL A 481 0.33 -9.43 -5.29
C VAL A 481 1.05 -10.74 -4.98
N ALA A 482 0.66 -11.44 -3.91
CA ALA A 482 1.22 -12.75 -3.55
C ALA A 482 0.88 -13.86 -4.57
N ASN A 483 -0.23 -13.73 -5.29
CA ASN A 483 -0.77 -14.74 -6.22
C ASN A 483 -0.70 -14.30 -7.69
N ASP A 484 0.14 -13.32 -8.04
CA ASP A 484 0.47 -12.98 -9.44
C ASP A 484 -0.74 -12.55 -10.31
N TYR A 485 -1.66 -11.78 -9.73
CA TYR A 485 -2.78 -11.18 -10.46
C TYR A 485 -2.51 -9.72 -10.80
N SER A 486 -2.84 -9.30 -12.02
CA SER A 486 -2.94 -7.88 -12.39
C SER A 486 -4.00 -7.20 -11.52
N PHE A 487 -3.74 -5.98 -11.08
CA PHE A 487 -4.66 -5.23 -10.22
C PHE A 487 -5.33 -4.05 -10.94
N ILE A 488 -4.87 -3.68 -12.15
CA ILE A 488 -5.42 -2.52 -12.88
C ILE A 488 -6.85 -2.78 -13.37
N ARG A 489 -7.22 -4.05 -13.56
CA ARG A 489 -8.61 -4.51 -13.80
C ARG A 489 -9.64 -3.86 -12.88
N TYR A 490 -9.34 -3.69 -11.59
CA TYR A 490 -10.29 -3.10 -10.64
C TYR A 490 -10.51 -1.61 -10.87
N TYR A 491 -9.49 -0.91 -11.37
CA TYR A 491 -9.58 0.51 -11.70
C TYR A 491 -10.40 0.70 -12.98
N THR A 492 -10.04 -0.02 -14.05
CA THR A 492 -10.72 0.08 -15.36
C THR A 492 -12.16 -0.40 -15.30
N ARG A 493 -12.42 -1.53 -14.62
CA ARG A 493 -13.76 -2.01 -14.21
C ARG A 493 -14.62 -0.88 -13.65
N THR A 494 -14.08 -0.15 -12.67
CA THR A 494 -14.84 0.90 -11.96
C THR A 494 -15.18 2.07 -12.88
N ILE A 495 -14.36 2.37 -13.88
CA ILE A 495 -14.70 3.37 -14.90
C ILE A 495 -15.78 2.81 -15.85
N TYR A 496 -15.57 1.60 -16.38
CA TYR A 496 -16.50 0.97 -17.31
C TYR A 496 -17.88 0.73 -16.71
N GLN A 497 -17.98 0.35 -15.43
CA GLN A 497 -19.27 0.08 -14.78
C GLN A 497 -20.21 1.30 -14.86
N PHE A 498 -19.69 2.52 -14.71
CA PHE A 498 -20.54 3.72 -14.78
C PHE A 498 -20.79 4.16 -16.22
N GLN A 499 -19.86 3.92 -17.15
CA GLN A 499 -20.13 4.12 -18.57
C GLN A 499 -21.25 3.18 -19.05
N PHE A 500 -21.22 1.90 -18.64
CA PHE A 500 -22.29 0.94 -18.91
C PHE A 500 -23.58 1.31 -18.20
N GLN A 501 -23.54 1.65 -16.90
CA GLN A 501 -24.74 2.05 -16.16
C GLN A 501 -25.41 3.24 -16.83
N GLU A 502 -24.68 4.31 -17.17
CA GLU A 502 -25.27 5.49 -17.82
C GLU A 502 -25.89 5.16 -19.19
N ALA A 503 -25.24 4.31 -19.98
CA ALA A 503 -25.76 3.86 -21.27
C ALA A 503 -27.03 2.99 -21.13
N LEU A 504 -27.02 2.03 -20.21
CA LEU A 504 -28.15 1.12 -19.96
C LEU A 504 -29.35 1.86 -19.35
N CYS A 505 -29.10 2.83 -18.47
CA CYS A 505 -30.13 3.69 -17.91
C CYS A 505 -30.79 4.58 -18.98
N LYS A 506 -30.01 5.10 -19.94
CA LYS A 506 -30.56 5.79 -21.11
C LYS A 506 -31.42 4.85 -21.96
N ALA A 507 -30.97 3.61 -22.19
CA ALA A 507 -31.75 2.59 -22.90
C ALA A 507 -33.05 2.19 -22.15
N ALA A 508 -33.04 2.25 -20.81
CA ALA A 508 -34.21 2.07 -19.95
C ALA A 508 -35.13 3.30 -19.87
N ASN A 509 -34.82 4.40 -20.56
CA ASN A 509 -35.55 5.68 -20.49
C ASN A 509 -35.60 6.28 -19.08
N HIS A 510 -34.57 6.07 -18.26
CA HIS A 510 -34.44 6.71 -16.95
C HIS A 510 -34.23 8.22 -17.11
N THR A 511 -34.92 9.02 -16.28
CA THR A 511 -34.87 10.50 -16.35
C THR A 511 -34.38 11.16 -15.05
N GLY A 512 -34.23 10.39 -13.97
CA GLY A 512 -33.76 10.87 -12.68
C GLY A 512 -32.23 10.89 -12.55
N PRO A 513 -31.71 11.17 -11.33
CA PRO A 513 -30.30 11.00 -11.02
C PRO A 513 -29.81 9.58 -11.34
N LEU A 514 -28.56 9.44 -11.79
CA LEU A 514 -28.05 8.13 -12.25
C LEU A 514 -28.07 7.04 -11.16
N HIS A 515 -27.87 7.42 -9.89
CA HIS A 515 -27.84 6.48 -8.76
C HIS A 515 -29.22 5.94 -8.35
N THR A 516 -30.31 6.48 -8.88
CA THR A 516 -31.66 5.93 -8.68
C THR A 516 -32.12 5.05 -9.83
N CYS A 517 -31.27 4.86 -10.84
CA CYS A 517 -31.61 4.04 -11.98
C CYS A 517 -31.65 2.55 -11.61
N ASP A 518 -32.75 1.92 -11.96
CA ASP A 518 -32.94 0.48 -11.94
C ASP A 518 -33.29 -0.01 -13.35
N ILE A 519 -32.48 -0.91 -13.90
CA ILE A 519 -32.69 -1.47 -15.25
C ILE A 519 -33.65 -2.66 -15.27
N THR A 520 -34.17 -3.10 -14.11
CA THR A 520 -35.15 -4.19 -13.99
C THR A 520 -36.30 -4.01 -14.98
N ASP A 521 -36.73 -5.10 -15.62
CA ASP A 521 -37.79 -5.14 -16.66
C ASP A 521 -37.48 -4.37 -17.97
N SER A 522 -36.32 -3.73 -18.12
CA SER A 522 -35.92 -3.08 -19.36
C SER A 522 -35.31 -4.05 -20.37
N LYS A 523 -36.16 -4.61 -21.25
CA LYS A 523 -35.69 -5.45 -22.38
C LYS A 523 -34.76 -4.72 -23.34
N ALA A 524 -34.92 -3.40 -23.48
CA ALA A 524 -34.04 -2.59 -24.31
C ALA A 524 -32.61 -2.52 -23.74
N ALA A 525 -32.48 -2.28 -22.43
CA ALA A 525 -31.18 -2.31 -21.75
C ALA A 525 -30.54 -3.71 -21.81
N GLY A 526 -31.32 -4.76 -21.51
CA GLY A 526 -30.80 -6.13 -21.59
C GLY A 526 -30.40 -6.57 -23.00
N GLN A 527 -31.07 -6.09 -24.05
CA GLN A 527 -30.65 -6.34 -25.44
C GLN A 527 -29.31 -5.67 -25.76
N SER A 528 -29.10 -4.42 -25.35
CA SER A 528 -27.82 -3.73 -25.51
C SER A 528 -26.70 -4.42 -24.76
N LEU A 529 -26.98 -4.88 -23.53
CA LEU A 529 -26.03 -5.65 -22.74
C LEU A 529 -25.70 -6.99 -23.40
N ARG A 530 -26.70 -7.81 -23.79
CA ARG A 530 -26.46 -9.10 -24.46
C ARG A 530 -25.58 -8.96 -25.69
N GLN A 531 -25.81 -7.94 -26.52
CA GLN A 531 -25.01 -7.68 -27.72
C GLN A 531 -23.54 -7.42 -27.39
N LEU A 532 -23.24 -6.80 -26.25
CA LEU A 532 -21.87 -6.67 -25.76
C LEU A 532 -21.31 -8.00 -25.28
N LEU A 533 -22.07 -8.73 -24.47
CA LEU A 533 -21.60 -9.97 -23.84
C LEU A 533 -21.28 -11.06 -24.89
N GLU A 534 -22.09 -11.18 -25.93
CA GLU A 534 -21.90 -12.18 -27.02
C GLU A 534 -20.61 -11.97 -27.82
N LEU A 535 -20.01 -10.78 -27.79
CA LEU A 535 -18.75 -10.51 -28.49
C LEU A 535 -17.58 -11.30 -27.89
N GLY A 536 -17.58 -11.55 -26.58
CA GLY A 536 -16.39 -11.99 -25.86
C GLY A 536 -15.16 -11.14 -26.25
N LYS A 537 -14.07 -11.81 -26.62
CA LYS A 537 -12.83 -11.17 -27.10
C LYS A 537 -12.72 -11.07 -28.63
N SER A 538 -13.83 -11.31 -29.36
CA SER A 538 -13.82 -11.33 -30.84
C SER A 538 -13.66 -9.96 -31.50
N LYS A 539 -13.81 -8.87 -30.73
CA LYS A 539 -13.63 -7.48 -31.18
C LYS A 539 -12.69 -6.75 -30.24
N PRO A 540 -11.97 -5.72 -30.72
CA PRO A 540 -11.23 -4.81 -29.85
C PRO A 540 -12.13 -4.23 -28.76
N TRP A 541 -11.64 -4.12 -27.54
CA TRP A 541 -12.43 -3.63 -26.41
C TRP A 541 -12.93 -2.19 -26.62
N THR A 542 -12.20 -1.35 -27.35
CA THR A 542 -12.59 0.02 -27.71
C THR A 542 -13.83 0.03 -28.61
N GLN A 543 -13.95 -0.95 -29.52
CA GLN A 543 -15.14 -1.15 -30.35
C GLN A 543 -16.31 -1.72 -29.54
N ALA A 544 -16.02 -2.70 -28.68
CA ALA A 544 -17.03 -3.28 -27.79
C ALA A 544 -17.63 -2.20 -26.86
N LEU A 545 -16.79 -1.34 -26.28
CA LEU A 545 -17.23 -0.20 -25.46
C LEU A 545 -18.13 0.74 -26.25
N GLU A 546 -17.69 1.17 -27.43
CA GLU A 546 -18.43 2.12 -28.27
C GLU A 546 -19.81 1.58 -28.67
N SER A 547 -19.93 0.26 -28.89
CA SER A 547 -21.20 -0.37 -29.27
C SER A 547 -22.32 -0.21 -28.24
N VAL A 548 -21.98 0.01 -26.97
CA VAL A 548 -22.93 0.22 -25.88
C VAL A 548 -22.97 1.67 -25.43
N THR A 549 -21.80 2.29 -25.23
CA THR A 549 -21.69 3.59 -24.58
C THR A 549 -21.66 4.75 -25.58
N GLY A 550 -21.34 4.47 -26.85
CA GLY A 550 -21.00 5.47 -27.86
C GLY A 550 -19.62 6.08 -27.68
N GLU A 551 -18.80 5.58 -26.75
CA GLU A 551 -17.45 6.07 -26.45
C GLU A 551 -16.40 4.98 -26.71
N LYS A 552 -15.27 5.36 -27.31
CA LYS A 552 -14.18 4.42 -27.61
C LYS A 552 -13.24 4.14 -26.44
N TYR A 553 -13.16 5.07 -25.48
CA TYR A 553 -12.15 5.05 -24.42
C TYR A 553 -12.78 5.22 -23.04
N MET A 554 -11.99 4.93 -22.01
CA MET A 554 -12.43 5.06 -20.62
C MET A 554 -12.72 6.53 -20.27
N ASN A 555 -13.86 6.76 -19.61
CA ASN A 555 -14.33 8.09 -19.24
C ASN A 555 -14.85 8.11 -17.80
N ALA A 556 -14.27 8.95 -16.94
CA ALA A 556 -14.69 9.06 -15.54
C ALA A 556 -15.94 9.93 -15.33
N ALA A 557 -16.43 10.64 -16.36
CA ALA A 557 -17.57 11.55 -16.21
C ALA A 557 -18.84 10.85 -15.69
N PRO A 558 -19.24 9.65 -16.16
CA PRO A 558 -20.40 8.94 -15.61
C PRO A 558 -20.26 8.58 -14.12
N LEU A 559 -19.05 8.23 -13.66
CA LEU A 559 -18.78 8.00 -12.24
C LEU A 559 -19.00 9.29 -11.43
N LEU A 560 -18.47 10.42 -11.93
CA LEU A 560 -18.64 11.71 -11.27
C LEU A 560 -20.12 12.15 -11.27
N HIS A 561 -20.86 11.93 -12.36
CA HIS A 561 -22.30 12.19 -12.42
C HIS A 561 -23.09 11.38 -11.38
N TYR A 562 -22.73 10.10 -11.18
CA TYR A 562 -23.34 9.24 -10.17
C TYR A 562 -23.19 9.83 -8.76
N PHE A 563 -21.98 10.28 -8.42
CA PHE A 563 -21.65 10.80 -7.08
C PHE A 563 -21.83 12.31 -6.91
N GLU A 564 -22.31 13.03 -7.93
CA GLU A 564 -22.47 14.49 -7.91
C GLU A 564 -23.28 15.01 -6.70
N PRO A 565 -24.41 14.38 -6.29
CA PRO A 565 -25.14 14.84 -5.09
C PRO A 565 -24.29 14.74 -3.81
N LEU A 566 -23.57 13.62 -3.63
CA LEU A 566 -22.66 13.43 -2.51
C LEU A 566 -21.49 14.41 -2.57
N TYR A 567 -20.94 14.66 -3.76
CA TYR A 567 -19.82 15.59 -3.92
C TYR A 567 -20.18 17.00 -3.42
N LYS A 568 -21.34 17.52 -3.84
CA LYS A 568 -21.87 18.81 -3.38
C LYS A 568 -22.12 18.82 -1.87
N TRP A 569 -22.68 17.74 -1.34
CA TRP A 569 -22.91 17.60 0.09
C TRP A 569 -21.59 17.59 0.88
N LEU A 570 -20.57 16.86 0.43
CA LEU A 570 -19.25 16.80 1.06
C LEU A 570 -18.56 18.17 1.04
N GLN A 571 -18.62 18.91 -0.07
CA GLN A 571 -18.07 20.27 -0.13
C GLN A 571 -18.71 21.20 0.90
N LYS A 572 -20.04 21.13 1.06
CA LYS A 572 -20.76 21.89 2.07
C LYS A 572 -20.39 21.43 3.49
N ASN A 573 -20.33 20.12 3.73
CA ASN A 573 -20.02 19.56 5.04
C ASN A 573 -18.57 19.86 5.49
N ASN A 574 -17.63 19.87 4.54
CA ASN A 574 -16.22 20.17 4.76
C ASN A 574 -15.91 21.66 4.77
N SER A 575 -16.90 22.55 4.71
CA SER A 575 -16.68 24.00 4.80
C SER A 575 -15.96 24.35 6.10
N GLY A 576 -14.78 24.97 5.97
CA GLY A 576 -13.90 25.30 7.12
C GLY A 576 -12.94 24.19 7.55
N ARG A 577 -12.97 23.00 6.92
CA ARG A 577 -12.01 21.92 7.14
C ARG A 577 -10.89 21.96 6.09
N TYR A 578 -9.74 21.41 6.44
CA TYR A 578 -8.66 21.21 5.48
C TYR A 578 -9.04 20.07 4.52
N VAL A 579 -9.00 20.33 3.21
CA VAL A 579 -9.26 19.33 2.15
C VAL A 579 -7.92 18.99 1.48
N GLY A 580 -7.68 17.69 1.28
CA GLY A 580 -6.35 17.16 1.00
C GLY A 580 -5.60 16.79 2.29
N TRP A 581 -4.31 16.49 2.18
CA TRP A 581 -3.49 16.02 3.31
C TRP A 581 -2.04 16.49 3.18
N LYS A 582 -1.37 16.66 4.31
CA LYS A 582 0.08 16.83 4.39
C LYS A 582 0.76 15.48 4.60
N THR A 583 1.89 15.27 3.93
CA THR A 583 2.59 13.98 3.88
C THR A 583 3.63 13.80 4.98
N ASP A 584 4.00 14.88 5.68
CA ASP A 584 5.02 14.94 6.72
C ASP A 584 4.54 14.42 8.09
N TRP A 585 3.23 14.41 8.32
CA TRP A 585 2.65 13.90 9.55
C TRP A 585 2.57 12.37 9.57
N ALA A 586 2.92 11.76 10.70
CA ALA A 586 2.64 10.37 11.04
C ALA A 586 2.26 10.23 12.53
N PRO A 587 1.55 9.16 12.95
CA PRO A 587 1.14 8.97 14.34
C PRO A 587 2.31 8.96 15.35
N TYR A 588 3.48 8.49 14.93
CA TYR A 588 4.69 8.45 15.74
C TYR A 588 5.51 9.75 15.69
N SER A 589 5.19 10.71 14.81
CA SER A 589 6.00 11.94 14.63
C SER A 589 6.11 12.79 15.89
N GLY A 590 5.07 12.80 16.75
CA GLY A 590 5.09 13.54 18.02
C GLY A 590 6.13 13.00 19.00
N ASN A 591 6.39 11.69 18.96
CA ASN A 591 7.36 11.01 19.83
C ASN A 591 8.74 10.84 19.19
N ALA A 592 8.91 11.28 17.94
CA ALA A 592 10.16 11.12 17.22
C ALA A 592 11.24 12.12 17.64
N ILE A 593 12.49 11.63 17.70
CA ILE A 593 13.69 12.43 17.91
C ILE A 593 14.53 12.38 16.64
N LYS A 594 14.86 13.55 16.09
CA LYS A 594 15.73 13.63 14.90
C LYS A 594 17.19 13.48 15.31
N VAL A 595 17.90 12.56 14.66
CA VAL A 595 19.33 12.31 14.87
C VAL A 595 20.11 12.78 13.65
N ARG A 596 21.27 13.41 13.85
CA ARG A 596 22.21 13.81 12.78
C ARG A 596 23.61 13.38 13.14
N ILE A 597 24.28 12.74 12.18
CA ILE A 597 25.62 12.18 12.38
C ILE A 597 26.59 12.77 11.35
N SER A 598 27.65 13.41 11.84
CA SER A 598 28.66 14.10 11.04
C SER A 598 30.01 13.38 11.10
N LEU A 599 30.08 12.17 10.53
CA LEU A 599 31.27 11.30 10.59
C LEU A 599 32.53 11.96 10.01
N LYS A 600 32.42 12.62 8.85
CA LYS A 600 33.57 13.30 8.21
C LYS A 600 34.09 14.47 9.04
N SER A 601 33.20 15.20 9.72
CA SER A 601 33.58 16.31 10.58
C SER A 601 34.32 15.82 11.83
N ALA A 602 33.88 14.70 12.42
CA ALA A 602 34.51 14.11 13.60
C ALA A 602 35.85 13.43 13.30
N LEU A 603 35.91 12.64 12.22
CA LEU A 603 36.99 11.66 12.02
C LEU A 603 37.87 11.94 10.79
N GLY A 604 37.50 12.93 9.97
CA GLY A 604 38.23 13.27 8.74
C GLY A 604 38.41 12.06 7.82
N ASN A 605 39.67 11.74 7.51
CA ASN A 605 40.03 10.61 6.64
C ASN A 605 39.84 9.23 7.30
N GLN A 606 39.63 9.18 8.62
CA GLN A 606 39.37 7.94 9.36
C GLN A 606 37.87 7.65 9.53
N ALA A 607 37.00 8.44 8.88
CA ALA A 607 35.57 8.23 8.93
C ALA A 607 35.19 6.85 8.36
N TYR A 608 34.54 6.03 9.18
CA TYR A 608 33.94 4.78 8.74
C TYR A 608 32.67 5.04 7.92
N LYS A 609 32.22 4.00 7.22
CA LYS A 609 30.95 4.03 6.48
C LYS A 609 29.81 3.72 7.45
N TRP A 610 28.75 4.52 7.41
CA TRP A 610 27.52 4.20 8.14
C TRP A 610 26.76 3.12 7.36
N ASP A 611 26.75 1.89 7.87
CA ASP A 611 26.06 0.73 7.30
C ASP A 611 25.09 0.09 8.31
N GLU A 612 24.52 -1.06 7.97
CA GLU A 612 23.58 -1.78 8.84
C GLU A 612 24.21 -2.23 10.18
N SER A 613 25.52 -2.47 10.20
CA SER A 613 26.24 -2.86 11.43
C SER A 613 26.32 -1.68 12.39
N GLU A 614 26.64 -0.49 11.87
CA GLU A 614 26.65 0.75 12.66
C GLU A 614 25.25 1.12 13.16
N LEU A 615 24.22 0.93 12.33
CA LEU A 615 22.83 1.13 12.74
C LEU A 615 22.39 0.14 13.83
N PHE A 616 22.78 -1.14 13.73
CA PHE A 616 22.54 -2.15 14.76
C PHE A 616 23.20 -1.76 16.09
N LEU A 617 24.46 -1.31 16.04
CA LEU A 617 25.18 -0.83 17.23
C LEU A 617 24.49 0.39 17.83
N PHE A 618 23.95 1.29 17.00
CA PHE A 618 23.23 2.48 17.44
C PHE A 618 21.94 2.09 18.16
N LYS A 619 21.11 1.25 17.54
CA LYS A 619 19.89 0.72 18.16
C LYS A 619 20.19 0.03 19.49
N SER A 620 21.25 -0.78 19.54
CA SER A 620 21.70 -1.44 20.78
C SER A 620 22.10 -0.46 21.87
N SER A 621 22.77 0.64 21.50
CA SER A 621 23.18 1.69 22.43
C SER A 621 21.98 2.46 23.01
N ILE A 622 20.96 2.73 22.18
CA ILE A 622 19.70 3.32 22.65
C ILE A 622 18.95 2.35 23.55
N ALA A 623 18.81 1.08 23.17
CA ALA A 623 18.17 0.06 24.01
C ALA A 623 18.84 -0.07 25.38
N TYR A 624 20.18 -0.04 25.42
CA TYR A 624 20.94 0.04 26.67
C TYR A 624 20.58 1.28 27.50
N ALA A 625 20.54 2.47 26.88
CA ALA A 625 20.18 3.71 27.57
C ALA A 625 18.76 3.65 28.16
N MET A 626 17.81 3.10 27.40
CA MET A 626 16.42 2.92 27.85
C MET A 626 16.32 1.97 29.04
N ARG A 627 16.99 0.81 28.99
CA ARG A 627 17.04 -0.14 30.13
C ARG A 627 17.56 0.53 31.39
N LYS A 628 18.68 1.26 31.26
CA LYS A 628 19.33 1.95 32.38
C LYS A 628 18.41 3.02 32.99
N TYR A 629 17.79 3.84 32.15
CA TYR A 629 16.85 4.87 32.59
C TYR A 629 15.62 4.30 33.31
N PHE A 630 14.99 3.26 32.75
CA PHE A 630 13.82 2.66 33.38
C PHE A 630 14.17 2.00 34.73
N ALA A 631 15.32 1.34 34.82
CA ALA A 631 15.79 0.73 36.06
C ALA A 631 16.09 1.79 37.14
N GLU A 632 16.85 2.84 36.80
CA GLU A 632 17.34 3.81 37.79
C GLU A 632 16.32 4.92 38.10
N MET A 633 15.60 5.44 37.09
CA MET A 633 14.71 6.60 37.24
C MET A 633 13.24 6.22 37.42
N LYS A 634 12.77 5.18 36.74
CA LYS A 634 11.37 4.71 36.84
C LYS A 634 11.20 3.53 37.81
N GLN A 635 12.30 3.00 38.38
CA GLN A 635 12.32 1.84 39.27
C GLN A 635 11.59 0.62 38.68
N LYS A 636 11.70 0.43 37.36
CA LYS A 636 11.04 -0.66 36.63
C LYS A 636 12.06 -1.38 35.75
N GLU A 637 12.20 -2.69 35.95
CA GLU A 637 13.00 -3.50 35.04
C GLU A 637 12.21 -3.72 33.74
N VAL A 638 12.67 -3.09 32.66
CA VAL A 638 12.09 -3.21 31.32
C VAL A 638 13.18 -3.62 30.34
N ASN A 639 12.96 -4.74 29.63
CA ASN A 639 13.97 -5.39 28.81
C ASN A 639 13.97 -4.92 27.34
N PHE A 640 14.29 -3.65 27.09
CA PHE A 640 14.31 -3.08 25.73
C PHE A 640 15.29 -3.79 24.81
N GLN A 641 14.83 -4.28 23.66
CA GLN A 641 15.62 -4.95 22.63
C GLN A 641 15.85 -4.01 21.42
N ILE A 642 16.71 -4.43 20.49
CA ILE A 642 16.94 -3.69 19.24
C ILE A 642 15.66 -3.53 18.40
N THR A 643 14.74 -4.50 18.52
CA THR A 643 13.44 -4.53 17.82
C THR A 643 12.48 -3.47 18.31
N ASP A 644 12.71 -2.93 19.51
CA ASP A 644 11.89 -1.87 20.10
C ASP A 644 12.37 -0.47 19.68
N ILE A 645 13.50 -0.40 18.96
CA ILE A 645 14.13 0.85 18.51
C ILE A 645 13.89 1.04 17.02
N HIS A 646 12.98 1.95 16.71
CA HIS A 646 12.49 2.20 15.36
C HIS A 646 13.21 3.39 14.74
N VAL A 647 13.74 3.17 13.55
CA VAL A 647 14.49 4.19 12.79
C VAL A 647 13.82 4.39 11.44
N GLY A 648 13.43 5.62 11.13
CA GLY A 648 12.77 6.00 9.88
C GLY A 648 13.48 7.15 9.16
N GLU A 649 13.19 7.29 7.86
CA GLU A 649 13.68 8.38 6.98
C GLU A 649 15.21 8.57 6.97
N GLN A 650 15.98 7.48 6.89
CA GLN A 650 17.44 7.56 6.81
C GLN A 650 17.91 8.26 5.52
N THR A 651 18.73 9.31 5.66
CA THR A 651 19.29 10.07 4.53
C THR A 651 20.74 9.69 4.24
N GLN A 652 21.22 10.04 3.04
CA GLN A 652 22.62 9.87 2.65
C GLN A 652 23.61 10.66 3.54
N ARG A 653 23.16 11.73 4.18
CA ARG A 653 23.96 12.52 5.14
C ARG A 653 23.90 11.95 6.57
N VAL A 654 23.38 10.74 6.72
CA VAL A 654 23.20 10.05 8.01
C VAL A 654 22.39 10.89 8.97
N SER A 655 21.15 11.17 8.57
CA SER A 655 20.12 11.68 9.45
C SER A 655 18.90 10.78 9.41
N PHE A 656 18.23 10.58 10.53
CA PHE A 656 17.04 9.74 10.63
C PHE A 656 16.20 10.17 11.85
N TYR A 657 14.97 9.68 11.92
CA TYR A 657 14.11 9.82 13.11
C TYR A 657 14.15 8.54 13.95
N LEU A 658 14.22 8.73 15.26
CA LEU A 658 14.25 7.70 16.28
C LEU A 658 12.93 7.71 17.06
N THR A 659 12.30 6.55 17.19
CA THR A 659 11.18 6.31 18.11
C THR A 659 11.42 5.00 18.87
N VAL A 660 10.79 4.86 20.04
CA VAL A 660 10.97 3.69 20.90
C VAL A 660 9.60 3.17 21.30
N SER A 661 9.36 1.86 21.16
CA SER A 661 8.16 1.20 21.68
C SER A 661 8.45 0.45 22.98
N MET A 662 7.40 0.14 23.74
CA MET A 662 7.52 -0.76 24.89
C MET A 662 7.84 -2.19 24.42
N PRO A 663 8.64 -2.96 25.17
CA PRO A 663 9.02 -4.31 24.74
C PRO A 663 7.81 -5.21 24.60
N GLY A 664 7.69 -5.89 23.46
CA GLY A 664 6.55 -6.74 23.16
C GLY A 664 5.23 -5.97 23.00
N ASN A 665 5.25 -4.66 22.77
CA ASN A 665 4.06 -3.92 22.36
C ASN A 665 4.46 -2.75 21.45
N ILE A 666 4.52 -3.02 20.14
CA ILE A 666 4.88 -2.01 19.14
C ILE A 666 3.86 -0.85 19.09
N SER A 667 2.63 -1.10 19.55
CA SER A 667 1.55 -0.13 19.61
C SER A 667 1.68 0.87 20.75
N ASP A 668 2.52 0.59 21.75
CA ASP A 668 2.75 1.44 22.92
C ASP A 668 4.10 2.17 22.75
N THR A 669 4.05 3.40 22.24
CA THR A 669 5.24 4.23 22.01
C THR A 669 5.66 4.92 23.31
N VAL A 670 6.94 4.80 23.66
CA VAL A 670 7.51 5.49 24.82
C VAL A 670 7.46 7.01 24.58
N PRO A 671 6.95 7.81 25.54
CA PRO A 671 6.89 9.25 25.40
C PRO A 671 8.24 9.87 25.09
N LYS A 672 8.28 10.85 24.18
CA LYS A 672 9.51 11.55 23.78
C LYS A 672 10.36 12.01 24.96
N ALA A 673 9.73 12.58 25.98
CA ALA A 673 10.42 13.10 27.17
C ALA A 673 11.24 12.03 27.90
N ASP A 674 10.69 10.82 28.03
CA ASP A 674 11.39 9.70 28.67
C ASP A 674 12.57 9.21 27.81
N VAL A 675 12.42 9.19 26.48
CA VAL A 675 13.51 8.84 25.56
C VAL A 675 14.62 9.90 25.60
N GLU A 676 14.26 11.19 25.64
CA GLU A 676 15.22 12.28 25.77
C GLU A 676 16.01 12.19 27.08
N ASP A 677 15.36 11.92 28.21
CA ASP A 677 16.02 11.73 29.50
C ASP A 677 16.95 10.52 29.51
N ALA A 678 16.52 9.40 28.93
CA ALA A 678 17.36 8.21 28.80
C ALA A 678 18.62 8.49 27.97
N ILE A 679 18.48 9.23 26.86
CA ILE A 679 19.60 9.65 26.03
C ILE A 679 20.53 10.60 26.79
N ARG A 680 19.99 11.62 27.49
CA ARG A 680 20.80 12.55 28.30
C ARG A 680 21.64 11.81 29.33
N MET A 681 21.02 10.87 30.04
CA MET A 681 21.66 10.09 31.10
C MET A 681 22.82 9.21 30.59
N SER A 682 22.73 8.72 29.35
CA SER A 682 23.73 7.83 28.75
C SER A 682 24.53 8.48 27.62
N ARG A 683 24.44 9.81 27.46
CA ARG A 683 24.95 10.54 26.29
C ARG A 683 26.44 10.32 26.05
N GLY A 684 27.26 10.49 27.09
CA GLY A 684 28.70 10.25 27.01
C GLY A 684 29.04 8.83 26.55
N ARG A 685 28.29 7.82 27.01
CA ARG A 685 28.52 6.42 26.63
C ARG A 685 28.15 6.13 25.18
N ILE A 686 27.06 6.73 24.70
CA ILE A 686 26.65 6.62 23.28
C ILE A 686 27.72 7.26 22.40
N ASN A 687 28.16 8.47 22.72
CA ASN A 687 29.21 9.19 21.99
C ASN A 687 30.51 8.40 21.90
N GLU A 688 30.98 7.83 23.02
CA GLU A 688 32.18 6.97 23.08
C GLU A 688 32.10 5.78 22.12
N ALA A 689 30.95 5.11 22.02
CA ALA A 689 30.77 3.94 21.18
C ALA A 689 31.02 4.24 19.69
N PHE A 690 30.70 5.46 19.24
CA PHE A 690 30.83 5.89 17.85
C PHE A 690 32.06 6.76 17.57
N ARG A 691 32.85 7.09 18.61
CA ARG A 691 33.95 8.08 18.56
C ARG A 691 33.47 9.46 18.09
N LEU A 692 32.29 9.85 18.54
CA LEU A 692 31.67 11.14 18.23
C LEU A 692 31.56 11.97 19.51
N ASP A 693 31.22 13.24 19.35
CA ASP A 693 30.94 14.18 20.43
C ASP A 693 29.53 14.78 20.26
N ASP A 694 29.11 15.64 21.18
CA ASP A 694 27.77 16.23 21.16
C ASP A 694 27.50 17.13 19.94
N ASN A 695 28.53 17.57 19.22
CA ASN A 695 28.40 18.37 18.00
C ASN A 695 28.33 17.50 16.73
N THR A 696 28.86 16.29 16.80
CA THR A 696 28.98 15.39 15.64
C THR A 696 28.01 14.23 15.68
N LEU A 697 27.46 13.91 16.85
CA LEU A 697 26.25 13.10 17.04
C LEU A 697 25.20 13.97 17.72
N GLU A 698 24.35 14.61 16.92
CA GLU A 698 23.30 15.51 17.42
C GLU A 698 21.98 14.76 17.57
N PHE A 699 21.27 15.01 18.67
CA PHE A 699 19.88 14.63 18.83
C PHE A 699 19.10 15.92 18.97
N VAL A 700 18.39 16.31 17.90
CA VAL A 700 17.80 17.64 17.77
C VAL A 700 16.78 17.88 18.89
N GLY A 701 17.00 18.92 19.69
CA GLY A 701 16.19 19.26 20.87
C GLY A 701 16.81 18.84 22.20
N ILE A 702 17.83 17.99 22.20
CA ILE A 702 18.60 17.62 23.40
C ILE A 702 19.86 18.49 23.45
N LEU A 703 19.99 19.31 24.49
CA LEU A 703 21.16 20.18 24.67
C LEU A 703 22.42 19.36 24.98
N PRO A 704 23.61 19.81 24.52
CA PRO A 704 24.89 19.18 24.82
C PRO A 704 25.17 19.08 26.32
N THR A 705 25.76 17.96 26.73
CA THR A 705 26.28 17.73 28.09
C THR A 705 27.70 18.27 28.21
N LEU A 706 27.93 19.53 27.84
CA LEU A 706 29.27 20.12 27.97
C LEU A 706 29.63 20.18 29.46
N ALA A 707 30.68 19.45 29.84
CA ALA A 707 31.36 19.67 31.11
C ALA A 707 31.90 21.11 31.13
N THR A 708 31.84 21.76 32.29
CA THR A 708 32.52 23.06 32.50
C THR A 708 33.99 22.93 32.08
N PRO A 709 34.56 23.92 31.36
CA PRO A 709 35.97 23.89 30.98
C PRO A 709 36.84 23.57 32.20
N TYR A 710 37.83 22.70 32.03
CA TYR A 710 38.77 22.36 33.10
C TYR A 710 39.44 23.63 33.64
N GLU A 711 39.11 24.02 34.86
CA GLU A 711 39.89 25.01 35.60
C GLU A 711 41.09 24.29 36.22
N PRO A 712 42.34 24.62 35.84
CA PRO A 712 43.50 24.02 36.47
C PRO A 712 43.47 24.35 37.98
N PRO A 713 43.83 23.41 38.87
CA PRO A 713 43.76 23.59 40.32
C PRO A 713 44.68 24.70 40.84
N VAL A 714 45.54 25.25 39.97
CA VAL A 714 46.42 26.37 40.24
C VAL A 714 46.38 27.31 39.05
N THR A 715 46.11 28.59 39.29
CA THR A 715 46.23 29.64 38.27
C THR A 715 47.69 29.72 37.80
N ILE A 716 47.94 29.27 36.57
CA ILE A 716 49.28 29.15 35.95
C ILE A 716 50.07 30.46 36.07
N TRP A 717 49.41 31.62 35.96
CA TRP A 717 50.06 32.92 36.13
C TRP A 717 50.64 33.15 37.53
N LEU A 718 50.04 32.60 38.61
CA LEU A 718 50.62 32.70 39.97
C LEU A 718 51.92 31.91 40.12
N ILE A 719 52.05 30.77 39.43
CA ILE A 719 53.31 30.01 39.42
C ILE A 719 54.39 30.82 38.70
N VAL A 720 54.06 31.36 37.52
CA VAL A 720 54.98 32.20 36.75
C VAL A 720 55.37 33.45 37.55
N PHE A 721 54.41 34.12 38.20
CA PHE A 721 54.63 35.27 39.07
C PHE A 721 55.54 34.92 40.25
N GLY A 722 55.31 33.79 40.92
CA GLY A 722 56.13 33.32 42.05
C GLY A 722 57.59 33.06 41.65
N VAL A 723 57.83 32.46 40.48
CA VAL A 723 59.18 32.24 39.95
C VAL A 723 59.87 33.58 39.63
N VAL A 724 59.17 34.48 38.94
CA VAL A 724 59.72 35.79 38.56
C VAL A 724 60.07 36.62 39.80
N ILE A 725 59.18 36.72 40.79
CA ILE A 725 59.44 37.44 42.05
C ILE A 725 60.61 36.82 42.81
N SER A 726 60.69 35.49 42.87
CA SER A 726 61.80 34.82 43.57
C SER A 726 63.16 35.16 42.92
N LEU A 727 63.23 35.17 41.59
CA LEU A 727 64.44 35.58 40.87
C LEU A 727 64.78 37.06 41.09
N VAL A 728 63.78 37.94 41.10
CA VAL A 728 63.96 39.37 41.39
C VAL A 728 64.49 39.58 42.82
N VAL A 729 63.92 38.91 43.81
CA VAL A 729 64.36 39.00 45.22
C VAL A 729 65.78 38.46 45.37
N ILE A 730 66.11 37.34 44.74
CA ILE A 730 67.50 36.81 44.73
C ILE A 730 68.44 37.84 44.10
N GLY A 731 68.06 38.45 42.97
CA GLY A 731 68.84 39.52 42.33
C GLY A 731 69.07 40.73 43.25
N ILE A 732 68.03 41.18 43.96
CA ILE A 732 68.13 42.29 44.93
C ILE A 732 69.05 41.93 46.09
N ILE A 733 68.93 40.73 46.66
CA ILE A 733 69.78 40.28 47.77
C ILE A 733 71.25 40.21 47.33
N VAL A 734 71.52 39.66 46.14
CA VAL A 734 72.88 39.63 45.58
C VAL A 734 73.44 41.03 45.45
N LEU A 735 72.67 41.98 44.89
CA LEU A 735 73.08 43.39 44.75
C LEU A 735 73.35 44.08 46.08
N ILE A 736 72.54 43.83 47.12
CA ILE A 736 72.76 44.38 48.47
C ILE A 736 74.04 43.80 49.08
N ILE A 737 74.28 42.50 48.93
CA ILE A 737 75.47 41.84 49.48
C ILE A 737 76.73 42.34 48.76
N THR A 738 76.75 42.45 47.43
CA THR A 738 77.88 43.05 46.72
C THR A 738 78.08 44.52 47.12
N GLY A 739 77.01 45.30 47.23
CA GLY A 739 77.08 46.70 47.67
C GLY A 739 77.59 46.89 49.11
N GLN A 740 77.32 45.95 50.02
CA GLN A 740 77.88 45.97 51.39
C GLN A 740 79.33 45.44 51.43
N ARG A 741 79.68 44.49 50.57
CA ARG A 741 81.03 43.93 50.48
C ARG A 741 82.03 44.94 49.91
N ASP A 742 81.60 45.80 48.98
CA ASP A 742 82.40 46.92 48.48
C ASP A 742 82.59 48.04 49.52
N ARG A 743 81.84 48.02 50.62
CA ARG A 743 82.01 48.94 51.77
C ARG A 743 82.93 48.42 52.88
N SER A 744 83.45 47.18 52.75
CA SER A 744 84.27 46.49 53.76
C SER A 744 85.78 46.50 53.44
N ASN A 745 86.27 47.38 52.56
CA ASN A 745 87.69 47.67 52.38
C ASN A 745 88.00 49.15 52.68
N CYS A 746 88.25 49.39 53.96
CA CYS A 746 89.25 50.24 54.63
C CYS A 746 89.63 51.67 54.16
N ASP A 747 89.59 52.54 55.19
CA ASP A 747 90.50 53.64 55.57
C ASP A 747 90.19 55.12 55.19
N GLU A 748 89.46 55.75 56.14
CA GLU A 748 89.83 56.91 56.99
C GLU A 748 90.41 58.25 56.45
N VAL A 749 89.89 59.31 57.10
CA VAL A 749 90.39 60.70 57.31
C VAL A 749 89.83 61.79 56.38
N ASN A 750 88.88 62.66 56.79
CA ASN A 750 88.85 63.82 57.74
C ASN A 750 89.37 65.15 57.11
N PRO A 751 88.91 66.36 57.53
CA PRO A 751 88.36 67.37 56.63
C PRO A 751 89.21 68.66 56.62
N TYR A 752 88.84 69.58 55.73
CA TYR A 752 89.46 70.89 55.43
C TYR A 752 90.65 70.84 54.47
N ASP A 753 90.38 71.11 53.19
CA ASP A 753 91.21 71.96 52.31
C ASP A 753 90.44 72.38 51.05
N GLU A 754 90.95 73.43 50.42
CA GLU A 754 90.36 74.45 49.56
C GLU A 754 89.87 74.05 48.14
N GLU A 755 88.97 74.91 47.63
CA GLU A 755 88.85 75.47 46.27
C GLU A 755 88.99 74.59 44.99
N GLY A 756 87.86 74.50 44.28
CA GLY A 756 87.74 75.08 42.93
C GLY A 756 88.23 74.28 41.72
N LYS A 757 87.29 73.69 40.96
CA LYS A 757 87.08 73.91 39.51
C LYS A 757 85.90 73.11 38.93
N SER A 758 85.26 73.69 37.91
CA SER A 758 83.99 73.29 37.28
C SER A 758 84.11 72.47 35.98
N ASN A 759 82.98 71.85 35.61
CA ASN A 759 82.39 71.69 34.26
C ASN A 759 83.11 70.76 33.25
N MET A 760 82.48 70.13 32.24
CA MET A 760 81.25 70.34 31.48
C MET A 760 80.64 69.00 31.01
N GLY A 761 79.35 69.03 30.63
CA GLY A 761 78.68 68.01 29.82
C GLY A 761 77.25 67.73 30.32
N PHE A 762 76.25 68.60 30.14
CA PHE A 762 75.68 68.97 28.83
C PHE A 762 75.47 67.69 28.00
N GLU A 763 74.25 67.27 27.62
CA GLU A 763 73.15 68.05 27.07
C GLU A 763 71.91 67.15 26.87
N PRO A 764 70.68 67.69 26.82
CA PRO A 764 69.45 66.97 26.43
C PRO A 764 69.15 67.11 24.92
N SER A 765 68.38 66.18 24.36
CA SER A 765 67.62 66.38 23.10
C SER A 765 66.27 65.66 23.23
N GLU A 766 65.18 66.40 23.39
CA GLU A 766 64.32 66.99 22.35
C GLU A 766 63.45 65.98 21.58
N GLU A 767 62.15 66.17 21.80
CA GLU A 767 61.03 66.14 20.85
C GLU A 767 61.14 65.34 19.54
N THR A 768 60.14 64.49 19.30
CA THR A 768 59.40 64.56 18.04
C THR A 768 57.96 64.10 18.22
N GLN A 769 57.05 65.05 18.00
CA GLN A 769 55.63 64.84 17.68
C GLN A 769 55.46 64.08 16.36
N THR A 770 54.34 63.34 16.24
CA THR A 770 53.28 63.52 15.22
C THR A 770 52.20 62.46 15.54
N SER A 771 50.98 62.79 15.98
CA SER A 771 49.88 63.53 15.32
C SER A 771 48.99 62.64 14.44
N PHE A 772 47.76 62.47 14.93
CA PHE A 772 46.46 62.36 14.24
C PHE A 772 46.16 61.20 13.30
#